data_AF-A0A3C1SE68-F1
#
_entry.id   AF-A0A3C1SE68-F1
#
_cell.length_a   1.000
_cell.length_b   1.000
_cell.length_c   1.000
_cell.angle_alpha   90.00
_cell.angle_beta   90.00
_cell.angle_gamma   90.00
#
_symmetry.space_group_name_H-M   'P 1'
#
loop_
_entity.id
_entity.type
_entity.pdbx_description
1 polymer ?
#
loop_
_entity_poly.entity_id
_entity_poly.type
_entity_poly.pdbx_seq_one_letter_code
_entity_poly.pdbx_strand_id
1 'polypeptide(L)'
;MFNAGYFKFFALMGLVCLMLTGCSSSDDPAPLASVEEGVFKDSVVSGLEYKTDTLSGTTDADGKFKYRKGEKVKFFLGGINFGECTGKPTVTPIDIVPGATDEKNPTVTNITRFLLTLDNDDDPANGITIPNSMKNAAINISLNFNLSIADFEAAPIVQQTVLLLTGFKSGNQRVLVAVLLAQTHLYSTLNPTVTPTPTPTVTPTPTPTVTPTPTPTVTPTPTPEPTPVVTPTPTPEPTPTPVVTPTPVVTPTPTPVATPTPTPVATPTPTPTPTPTPTPTPIEPYISYDPPVIDPRDIDNDGDGYTPNQGDCNDNNAKINPKAVEICGNGIDENCDGKDLPCSGDGVTLSNGFKITFLKSVNNTDKTSTWKYKVEETAASKDLGYWVLELPICITAVKSAIPSSYQLVKPDPNTGLTGIKWETAADFTTGEFSFIVDGHWEIGSVAVAAKGPDVAKSTIGGLTCKKADNDGDGYSVSEGDCNDNEKTVFPGATEKPGDGIDQDCDGKDLIRTEEGTLALGDKGVEGVEYQTPTQTGITDTKGKFKYAPGEKVKFFIGGIILGEVLGKAILTPIDLVPGATGDTPAVINICALLMTLDDDDDPENGIEIGESVRITAKGKSLNFTLSTDDFETSTQTTIILLTSVKPKGKKLLVKAYKVKIFIQITITFKEDGAKD
;
A
#
# COMPACT_ATOMS: atom_id res chain seq x y z
N MET A 1 0.70 71.19 -19.31
CA MET A 1 -0.42 71.92 -18.68
C MET A 1 -0.67 71.33 -17.29
N PHE A 2 -1.64 71.87 -16.55
CA PHE A 2 -1.95 71.64 -15.13
C PHE A 2 -2.08 70.16 -14.68
N ASN A 3 -1.32 69.83 -13.61
CA ASN A 3 -1.80 69.51 -12.25
C ASN A 3 -2.49 68.16 -11.89
N ALA A 4 -2.11 67.65 -10.70
CA ALA A 4 -2.72 66.61 -9.85
C ALA A 4 -2.86 65.17 -10.45
N GLY A 5 -2.55 64.08 -9.72
CA GLY A 5 -2.07 63.91 -8.34
C GLY A 5 -2.23 62.43 -7.90
N TYR A 6 -2.29 62.01 -6.63
CA TYR A 6 -2.11 62.69 -5.34
C TYR A 6 -2.03 61.64 -4.20
N PHE A 7 -0.91 61.43 -3.48
CA PHE A 7 -0.95 60.85 -2.12
C PHE A 7 0.22 61.27 -1.21
N LYS A 8 0.03 61.17 0.12
CA LYS A 8 0.84 61.75 1.21
C LYS A 8 0.78 60.85 2.46
N PHE A 9 1.72 60.85 3.41
CA PHE A 9 3.08 61.42 3.51
C PHE A 9 3.92 60.37 4.31
N PHE A 10 4.82 60.56 5.30
CA PHE A 10 5.42 61.70 6.02
C PHE A 10 6.78 61.21 6.57
N ALA A 11 7.75 62.09 6.82
CA ALA A 11 8.91 61.81 7.70
C ALA A 11 9.11 62.97 8.67
N LEU A 12 9.42 62.69 9.94
CA LEU A 12 9.55 63.71 10.99
C LEU A 12 10.61 63.29 12.03
N MET A 13 11.69 64.05 12.16
CA MET A 13 12.59 63.95 13.31
C MET A 13 13.34 65.26 13.61
N GLY A 14 13.45 65.56 14.91
CA GLY A 14 14.00 66.78 15.51
C GLY A 14 13.31 67.00 16.88
N LEU A 15 13.90 67.65 17.89
CA LEU A 15 15.20 68.33 18.02
C LEU A 15 15.47 68.53 19.54
N VAL A 16 16.73 68.76 19.98
CA VAL A 16 17.12 69.20 21.37
C VAL A 16 16.93 68.08 22.44
N CYS A 17 17.70 67.89 23.54
CA CYS A 17 18.66 68.72 24.30
C CYS A 17 19.84 67.88 24.91
N LEU A 18 20.61 68.48 25.84
CA LEU A 18 21.77 67.90 26.53
C LEU A 18 21.60 67.85 28.07
N MET A 19 22.34 66.93 28.74
CA MET A 19 22.65 66.85 30.19
C MET A 19 21.52 66.57 31.21
N LEU A 20 21.61 65.44 31.95
CA LEU A 20 22.02 65.42 33.39
C LEU A 20 22.07 64.00 34.02
N THR A 21 23.16 63.72 34.75
CA THR A 21 23.35 62.77 35.87
C THR A 21 22.48 61.49 36.01
N GLY A 22 22.98 60.39 35.44
CA GLY A 22 23.47 59.19 36.15
C GLY A 22 22.62 58.41 37.18
N CYS A 23 22.44 57.11 36.93
CA CYS A 23 22.49 56.07 37.96
C CYS A 23 23.04 54.74 37.37
N SER A 24 23.48 53.84 38.26
CA SER A 24 24.11 52.54 38.01
C SER A 24 23.22 51.50 37.32
N SER A 25 23.68 50.96 36.19
CA SER A 25 23.73 49.51 35.92
C SER A 25 24.58 49.21 34.66
N SER A 26 25.80 48.70 34.84
CA SER A 26 26.67 48.25 33.75
C SER A 26 26.35 46.81 33.36
N ASP A 27 25.13 46.59 32.87
CA ASP A 27 24.75 45.33 32.23
C ASP A 27 25.25 45.37 30.77
N ASP A 28 26.55 45.15 30.59
CA ASP A 28 27.08 44.77 29.27
C ASP A 28 26.31 43.52 28.80
N PRO A 29 25.68 43.53 27.61
CA PRO A 29 24.88 42.40 27.16
C PRO A 29 25.77 41.17 27.07
N ALA A 30 25.37 40.10 27.78
CA ALA A 30 26.18 38.89 27.93
C ALA A 30 26.68 38.41 26.55
N PRO A 31 27.99 38.10 26.42
CA PRO A 31 28.59 37.87 25.12
C PRO A 31 27.86 36.75 24.38
N LEU A 32 27.36 37.08 23.19
CA LEU A 32 26.54 36.18 22.38
C LEU A 32 27.20 34.81 22.27
N ALA A 33 26.43 33.76 22.54
CA ALA A 33 26.92 32.39 22.51
C ALA A 33 27.60 32.05 21.17
N SER A 34 28.54 31.11 21.21
CA SER A 34 29.24 30.61 20.04
C SER A 34 28.25 30.12 18.99
N VAL A 35 28.54 30.42 17.72
CA VAL A 35 27.78 29.86 16.60
C VAL A 35 28.15 28.39 16.46
N GLU A 36 27.13 27.53 16.54
CA GLU A 36 27.21 26.10 16.27
C GLU A 36 26.67 25.82 14.85
N GLU A 37 27.10 24.70 14.27
CA GLU A 37 26.58 24.18 13.00
C GLU A 37 25.76 22.91 13.26
N GLY A 38 24.63 22.78 12.59
CA GLY A 38 23.80 21.57 12.58
C GLY A 38 23.36 21.23 11.16
N VAL A 39 22.84 20.03 10.94
CA VAL A 39 22.39 19.54 9.63
C VAL A 39 20.87 19.31 9.65
N PHE A 40 20.17 19.78 8.61
CA PHE A 40 18.78 19.40 8.37
C PHE A 40 18.73 18.09 7.58
N LYS A 41 18.00 17.09 8.10
CA LYS A 41 18.00 15.70 7.61
C LYS A 41 16.61 15.14 7.32
N ASP A 42 16.40 14.93 6.03
CA ASP A 42 15.51 13.97 5.35
C ASP A 42 16.24 13.70 4.02
N SER A 43 17.23 12.80 4.06
CA SER A 43 18.53 12.99 3.35
C SER A 43 19.19 14.35 3.65
N VAL A 44 20.34 14.71 3.06
CA VAL A 44 20.87 16.08 3.23
C VAL A 44 20.03 17.06 2.42
N VAL A 45 19.48 18.10 3.06
CA VAL A 45 18.58 19.05 2.39
C VAL A 45 19.31 20.36 2.09
N SER A 46 19.78 20.51 0.86
CA SER A 46 20.48 21.67 0.33
C SER A 46 19.51 22.74 -0.17
N GLY A 47 19.79 24.01 0.13
CA GLY A 47 19.01 25.13 -0.38
C GLY A 47 17.79 25.56 0.44
N LEU A 48 17.49 24.92 1.56
CA LEU A 48 16.39 25.28 2.49
C LEU A 48 16.73 26.57 3.24
N GLU A 49 15.79 27.51 3.38
CA GLU A 49 16.03 28.76 4.12
C GLU A 49 15.82 28.56 5.62
N TYR A 50 16.66 29.21 6.43
CA TYR A 50 16.56 29.15 7.89
C TYR A 50 16.76 30.51 8.56
N LYS A 51 16.16 30.66 9.75
CA LYS A 51 16.30 31.85 10.59
C LYS A 51 16.25 31.49 12.07
N THR A 52 17.13 32.12 12.86
CA THR A 52 17.06 32.19 14.33
C THR A 52 16.81 33.63 14.78
N ASP A 53 16.82 33.89 16.08
CA ASP A 53 16.72 35.24 16.64
C ASP A 53 17.90 36.15 16.23
N THR A 54 19.07 35.57 15.92
CA THR A 54 20.31 36.33 15.64
C THR A 54 21.05 35.95 14.35
N LEU A 55 20.62 34.89 13.66
CA LEU A 55 21.22 34.37 12.42
C LEU A 55 20.14 34.10 11.35
N SER A 56 20.53 34.10 10.08
CA SER A 56 19.69 33.66 8.97
C SER A 56 20.55 33.26 7.78
N GLY A 57 20.06 32.33 6.96
CA GLY A 57 20.74 31.92 5.75
C GLY A 57 20.01 30.81 5.01
N THR A 58 20.79 30.02 4.29
CA THR A 58 20.32 28.88 3.49
C THR A 58 21.21 27.68 3.81
N THR A 59 20.66 26.47 3.83
CA THR A 59 21.46 25.25 3.97
C THR A 59 22.42 25.07 2.80
N ASP A 60 23.64 24.64 3.09
CA ASP A 60 24.65 24.32 2.07
C ASP A 60 24.45 22.92 1.46
N ALA A 61 25.38 22.48 0.61
CA ALA A 61 25.32 21.19 -0.06
C ALA A 61 25.31 19.97 0.89
N ASP A 62 25.83 20.12 2.12
CA ASP A 62 25.80 19.08 3.16
C ASP A 62 24.56 19.21 4.06
N GLY A 63 23.62 20.10 3.73
CA GLY A 63 22.43 20.40 4.54
C GLY A 63 22.69 21.25 5.79
N LYS A 64 23.86 21.91 5.90
CA LYS A 64 24.28 22.58 7.15
C LYS A 64 23.63 23.95 7.33
N PHE A 65 23.16 24.24 8.54
CA PHE A 65 22.67 25.54 8.99
C PHE A 65 23.42 26.00 10.26
N LYS A 66 23.31 27.30 10.58
CA LYS A 66 24.01 27.93 11.72
C LYS A 66 23.02 28.43 12.75
N TYR A 67 23.29 28.13 14.03
CA TYR A 67 22.45 28.52 15.16
C TYR A 67 23.33 28.91 16.36
N ARG A 68 22.77 29.56 17.38
CA ARG A 68 23.41 29.64 18.70
C ARG A 68 22.69 28.74 19.69
N LYS A 69 23.44 28.11 20.59
CA LYS A 69 22.90 27.14 21.54
C LYS A 69 21.75 27.71 22.37
N GLY A 70 20.57 27.09 22.25
CA GLY A 70 19.34 27.50 22.94
C GLY A 70 18.42 28.44 22.15
N GLU A 71 18.86 28.98 21.01
CA GLU A 71 17.96 29.68 20.08
C GLU A 71 16.99 28.70 19.41
N LYS A 72 15.83 29.21 18.99
CA LYS A 72 15.01 28.52 17.99
C LYS A 72 15.59 28.71 16.60
N VAL A 73 15.48 27.67 15.77
CA VAL A 73 15.68 27.73 14.32
C VAL A 73 14.36 27.39 13.63
N LYS A 74 13.95 28.28 12.72
CA LYS A 74 12.78 28.14 11.85
C LYS A 74 13.24 27.83 10.43
N PHE A 75 12.61 26.85 9.79
CA PHE A 75 12.89 26.45 8.40
C PHE A 75 11.73 26.80 7.45
N PHE A 76 12.06 27.33 6.28
CA PHE A 76 11.10 27.85 5.31
C PHE A 76 11.66 27.83 3.88
N LEU A 77 10.81 28.19 2.92
CA LEU A 77 11.14 28.39 1.51
C LEU A 77 10.27 29.53 0.98
N GLY A 78 10.85 30.72 0.80
CA GLY A 78 10.09 31.94 0.52
C GLY A 78 9.07 32.22 1.64
N GLY A 79 7.77 32.12 1.31
CA GLY A 79 6.68 32.22 2.29
C GLY A 79 6.27 30.88 2.93
N ILE A 80 6.69 29.74 2.37
CA ILE A 80 6.27 28.40 2.80
C ILE A 80 7.01 28.05 4.10
N ASN A 81 6.26 27.90 5.19
CA ASN A 81 6.80 27.61 6.51
C ASN A 81 6.71 26.11 6.83
N PHE A 82 7.85 25.44 7.07
CA PHE A 82 7.87 24.03 7.43
C PHE A 82 7.74 23.81 8.94
N GLY A 83 8.33 24.68 9.77
CA GLY A 83 8.26 24.58 11.22
C GLY A 83 9.45 25.21 11.93
N GLU A 84 9.53 25.00 13.25
CA GLU A 84 10.61 25.51 14.10
C GLU A 84 10.94 24.55 15.25
N CYS A 85 12.21 24.48 15.62
CA CYS A 85 12.70 23.68 16.74
C CYS A 85 13.80 24.44 17.49
N THR A 86 14.26 23.94 18.65
CA THR A 86 15.51 24.44 19.27
C THR A 86 16.70 23.96 18.46
N GLY A 87 17.65 24.85 18.15
CA GLY A 87 18.85 24.51 17.38
C GLY A 87 19.68 23.40 18.03
N LYS A 88 20.04 22.39 17.22
CA LYS A 88 20.79 21.19 17.63
C LYS A 88 21.57 20.60 16.43
N PRO A 89 22.57 19.71 16.66
CA PRO A 89 23.45 19.21 15.60
C PRO A 89 22.78 18.45 14.44
N THR A 90 21.65 17.80 14.70
CA THR A 90 20.83 17.14 13.66
C THR A 90 19.37 17.50 13.88
N VAL A 91 18.72 18.09 12.90
CA VAL A 91 17.28 18.43 12.88
C VAL A 91 16.61 17.64 11.75
N THR A 92 15.41 17.14 11.98
CA THR A 92 14.61 16.35 11.03
C THR A 92 13.21 16.95 10.86
N PRO A 93 12.40 16.51 9.87
CA PRO A 93 10.99 16.85 9.78
C PRO A 93 10.16 16.57 11.05
N ILE A 94 10.54 15.58 11.89
CA ILE A 94 9.90 15.33 13.18
C ILE A 94 10.15 16.49 14.15
N ASP A 95 11.40 16.94 14.25
CA ASP A 95 11.83 17.92 15.26
C ASP A 95 11.15 19.30 15.13
N ILE A 96 10.80 19.68 13.90
CA ILE A 96 10.16 20.96 13.58
C ILE A 96 8.63 20.94 13.72
N VAL A 97 8.05 19.77 14.03
CA VAL A 97 6.61 19.58 14.27
C VAL A 97 6.35 19.35 15.76
N PRO A 98 5.76 20.33 16.48
CA PRO A 98 5.52 20.20 17.91
C PRO A 98 4.67 18.98 18.29
N GLY A 99 5.27 18.05 19.04
CA GLY A 99 4.60 16.84 19.53
C GLY A 99 4.58 15.65 18.57
N ALA A 100 5.30 15.72 17.43
CA ALA A 100 5.57 14.53 16.63
C ALA A 100 6.58 13.59 17.34
N THR A 101 6.43 12.29 17.09
CA THR A 101 7.28 11.22 17.65
C THR A 101 7.84 10.27 16.61
N ASP A 102 7.25 10.23 15.41
CA ASP A 102 7.59 9.34 14.31
C ASP A 102 7.29 10.00 12.95
N GLU A 103 7.66 9.31 11.87
CA GLU A 103 7.41 9.69 10.47
C GLU A 103 5.91 9.69 10.08
N LYS A 104 5.08 8.95 10.84
CA LYS A 104 3.66 8.69 10.53
C LYS A 104 2.74 9.83 10.97
N ASN A 105 3.22 10.76 11.79
CA ASN A 105 2.53 12.00 12.09
C ASN A 105 2.12 12.73 10.79
N PRO A 106 0.84 13.10 10.58
CA PRO A 106 0.36 13.70 9.32
C PRO A 106 1.12 14.96 8.89
N THR A 107 1.46 15.87 9.82
CA THR A 107 2.22 17.08 9.49
C THR A 107 3.64 16.74 9.05
N VAL A 108 4.32 15.81 9.75
CA VAL A 108 5.65 15.31 9.37
C VAL A 108 5.61 14.68 7.99
N THR A 109 4.65 13.77 7.76
CA THR A 109 4.42 13.16 6.45
C THR A 109 4.21 14.23 5.36
N ASN A 110 3.34 15.22 5.58
CA ASN A 110 3.06 16.28 4.59
C ASN A 110 4.29 17.14 4.27
N ILE A 111 5.12 17.48 5.27
CA ILE A 111 6.39 18.20 5.08
C ILE A 111 7.37 17.36 4.27
N THR A 112 7.56 16.10 4.68
CA THR A 112 8.50 15.14 4.08
C THR A 112 8.14 14.87 2.62
N ARG A 113 6.87 14.53 2.33
CA ARG A 113 6.33 14.39 0.97
C ARG A 113 6.64 15.62 0.12
N PHE A 114 6.46 16.83 0.67
CA PHE A 114 6.69 18.07 -0.06
C PHE A 114 8.17 18.32 -0.32
N LEU A 115 9.05 18.18 0.67
CA LEU A 115 10.51 18.34 0.52
C LEU A 115 11.07 17.41 -0.56
N LEU A 116 10.73 16.12 -0.52
CA LEU A 116 11.12 15.13 -1.54
C LEU A 116 10.57 15.49 -2.93
N THR A 117 9.38 16.12 -3.00
CA THR A 117 8.81 16.62 -4.27
C THR A 117 9.59 17.81 -4.84
N LEU A 118 10.27 18.60 -4.00
CA LEU A 118 11.07 19.75 -4.43
C LEU A 118 12.47 19.39 -4.95
N ASP A 119 12.90 18.14 -4.77
CA ASP A 119 14.26 17.73 -5.13
C ASP A 119 14.55 17.94 -6.63
N ASN A 120 15.76 18.38 -6.99
CA ASN A 120 16.04 18.93 -8.31
C ASN A 120 16.07 17.88 -9.43
N ASP A 121 16.44 16.64 -9.16
CA ASP A 121 16.63 15.57 -10.16
C ASP A 121 15.71 14.34 -9.96
N ASP A 122 14.89 14.36 -8.91
CA ASP A 122 14.04 13.27 -8.42
C ASP A 122 14.78 12.09 -7.73
N ASP A 123 16.05 12.25 -7.35
CA ASP A 123 16.85 11.21 -6.64
C ASP A 123 17.25 11.63 -5.20
N PRO A 124 16.32 11.55 -4.23
CA PRO A 124 16.57 11.96 -2.85
C PRO A 124 17.57 11.06 -2.11
N ALA A 125 18.02 9.95 -2.70
CA ALA A 125 19.12 9.16 -2.17
C ALA A 125 20.49 9.87 -2.30
N ASN A 126 20.63 10.80 -3.25
CA ASN A 126 21.84 11.62 -3.39
C ASN A 126 21.80 12.93 -2.58
N GLY A 127 20.61 13.51 -2.39
CA GLY A 127 20.35 14.58 -1.41
C GLY A 127 19.48 15.73 -1.94
N ILE A 128 18.38 16.01 -1.22
CA ILE A 128 17.34 16.97 -1.63
C ILE A 128 17.95 18.34 -1.94
N THR A 129 17.97 18.72 -3.21
CA THR A 129 18.58 19.96 -3.70
C THR A 129 17.52 20.95 -4.17
N ILE A 130 17.38 22.09 -3.48
CA ILE A 130 16.35 23.11 -3.76
C ILE A 130 16.95 24.31 -4.55
N PRO A 131 16.59 24.50 -5.84
CA PRO A 131 17.13 25.58 -6.67
C PRO A 131 16.74 26.99 -6.21
N ASN A 132 17.62 27.98 -6.40
CA ASN A 132 17.35 29.39 -6.03
C ASN A 132 16.14 30.01 -6.78
N SER A 133 15.82 29.53 -7.98
CA SER A 133 14.61 29.87 -8.74
C SER A 133 13.33 29.54 -7.97
N MET A 134 13.29 28.37 -7.33
CA MET A 134 12.14 27.88 -6.58
C MET A 134 11.85 28.73 -5.33
N LYS A 135 12.90 29.19 -4.63
CA LYS A 135 12.81 30.07 -3.45
C LYS A 135 12.14 31.39 -3.81
N ASN A 136 12.58 31.99 -4.92
CA ASN A 136 12.01 33.23 -5.46
C ASN A 136 10.53 33.07 -5.86
N ALA A 137 10.15 31.92 -6.43
CA ALA A 137 8.75 31.62 -6.76
C ALA A 137 7.89 31.42 -5.50
N ALA A 138 8.46 30.86 -4.43
CA ALA A 138 7.75 30.55 -3.19
C ALA A 138 7.46 31.78 -2.28
N ILE A 139 8.03 32.97 -2.55
CA ILE A 139 7.98 34.16 -1.67
C ILE A 139 6.55 34.51 -1.20
N ASN A 140 5.55 34.40 -2.07
CA ASN A 140 4.15 34.77 -1.76
C ASN A 140 3.24 33.56 -1.52
N ILE A 141 3.80 32.37 -1.35
CA ILE A 141 3.05 31.12 -1.15
C ILE A 141 3.00 30.80 0.35
N SER A 142 1.84 30.36 0.84
CA SER A 142 1.68 29.83 2.20
C SER A 142 0.90 28.51 2.14
N LEU A 143 1.45 27.47 2.75
CA LEU A 143 0.83 26.14 2.84
C LEU A 143 0.53 25.80 4.31
N ASN A 144 -0.50 24.98 4.53
CA ASN A 144 -0.85 24.45 5.84
C ASN A 144 -0.56 22.95 5.89
N PHE A 145 0.61 22.57 6.40
CA PHE A 145 1.00 21.16 6.55
C PHE A 145 0.18 20.40 7.62
N ASN A 146 -0.53 21.11 8.52
CA ASN A 146 -1.37 20.52 9.58
C ASN A 146 -2.76 20.06 9.11
N LEU A 147 -3.00 20.00 7.80
CA LEU A 147 -4.17 19.35 7.22
C LEU A 147 -4.05 17.81 7.34
N SER A 148 -5.15 17.08 7.20
CA SER A 148 -5.05 15.62 7.03
C SER A 148 -4.29 15.31 5.72
N ILE A 149 -3.74 14.10 5.61
CA ILE A 149 -2.98 13.68 4.42
C ILE A 149 -3.83 13.84 3.14
N ALA A 150 -5.11 13.46 3.19
CA ALA A 150 -6.03 13.59 2.07
C ALA A 150 -6.39 15.06 1.79
N ASP A 151 -6.66 15.87 2.82
CA ASP A 151 -6.99 17.29 2.66
C ASP A 151 -5.80 18.10 2.12
N PHE A 152 -4.57 17.77 2.52
CA PHE A 152 -3.35 18.40 2.04
C PHE A 152 -3.11 18.09 0.56
N GLU A 153 -3.29 16.85 0.15
CA GLU A 153 -3.13 16.41 -1.24
C GLU A 153 -4.24 16.90 -2.17
N ALA A 154 -5.48 17.02 -1.66
CA ALA A 154 -6.61 17.60 -2.36
C ALA A 154 -6.60 19.14 -2.41
N ALA A 155 -5.82 19.82 -1.56
CA ALA A 155 -5.83 21.28 -1.45
C ALA A 155 -5.36 21.97 -2.75
N PRO A 156 -6.18 22.79 -3.42
CA PRO A 156 -5.81 23.41 -4.70
C PRO A 156 -4.55 24.29 -4.61
N ILE A 157 -4.30 24.92 -3.45
CA ILE A 157 -3.09 25.71 -3.22
C ILE A 157 -1.83 24.84 -3.14
N VAL A 158 -1.91 23.62 -2.59
CA VAL A 158 -0.78 22.67 -2.56
C VAL A 158 -0.50 22.17 -3.98
N GLN A 159 -1.53 21.75 -4.71
CA GLN A 159 -1.40 21.28 -6.10
C GLN A 159 -0.82 22.36 -7.03
N GLN A 160 -1.32 23.61 -6.94
CA GLN A 160 -0.78 24.74 -7.70
C GLN A 160 0.67 25.09 -7.30
N THR A 161 1.00 24.99 -6.01
CA THR A 161 2.36 25.23 -5.52
C THR A 161 3.33 24.16 -6.01
N VAL A 162 2.99 22.89 -5.89
CA VAL A 162 3.83 21.78 -6.38
C VAL A 162 4.09 21.96 -7.86
N LEU A 163 3.06 22.21 -8.68
CA LEU A 163 3.21 22.43 -10.12
C LEU A 163 4.07 23.66 -10.45
N LEU A 164 3.88 24.78 -9.75
CA LEU A 164 4.67 26.00 -9.94
C LEU A 164 6.15 25.80 -9.55
N LEU A 165 6.41 25.18 -8.40
CA LEU A 165 7.76 25.01 -7.88
C LEU A 165 8.54 23.93 -8.66
N THR A 166 7.90 22.80 -8.98
CA THR A 166 8.52 21.74 -9.80
C THR A 166 8.69 22.13 -11.27
N GLY A 167 8.05 23.21 -11.74
CA GLY A 167 8.39 23.85 -13.02
C GLY A 167 9.81 24.46 -13.08
N PHE A 168 10.55 24.53 -11.96
CA PHE A 168 11.91 25.07 -11.89
C PHE A 168 13.02 24.02 -11.70
N LYS A 169 12.68 22.73 -11.66
CA LYS A 169 13.65 21.64 -11.46
C LYS A 169 14.04 20.89 -12.74
N SER A 170 15.11 20.11 -12.67
CA SER A 170 15.64 19.29 -13.79
C SER A 170 14.96 17.92 -13.93
N GLY A 171 14.48 17.34 -12.84
CA GLY A 171 13.70 16.10 -12.79
C GLY A 171 12.30 16.27 -13.38
N ASN A 172 11.56 15.18 -13.50
CA ASN A 172 10.27 15.08 -14.20
C ASN A 172 9.06 15.01 -13.25
N GLN A 173 9.24 14.77 -11.95
CA GLN A 173 8.11 14.67 -11.02
C GLN A 173 7.41 16.04 -10.85
N ARG A 174 6.11 16.10 -11.21
CA ARG A 174 5.23 17.28 -11.08
C ARG A 174 4.08 17.09 -10.07
N VAL A 175 4.11 16.01 -9.30
CA VAL A 175 3.09 15.60 -8.32
C VAL A 175 3.73 15.30 -6.96
N LEU A 176 2.96 15.35 -5.87
CA LEU A 176 3.45 14.99 -4.54
C LEU A 176 3.99 13.55 -4.53
N VAL A 177 5.15 13.34 -3.90
CA VAL A 177 5.67 12.01 -3.54
C VAL A 177 4.60 11.25 -2.74
N ALA A 178 4.46 9.94 -2.97
CA ALA A 178 3.46 9.13 -2.29
C ALA A 178 3.70 9.04 -0.77
N VAL A 179 2.62 8.86 0.00
CA VAL A 179 2.65 8.79 1.48
C VAL A 179 3.69 7.78 1.98
N LEU A 180 3.62 6.55 1.47
CA LEU A 180 4.49 5.46 1.90
C LEU A 180 5.97 5.72 1.58
N LEU A 181 6.27 6.23 0.38
CA LEU A 181 7.64 6.56 -0.03
C LEU A 181 8.27 7.60 0.91
N ALA A 182 7.54 8.66 1.24
CA ALA A 182 7.99 9.69 2.16
C ALA A 182 8.22 9.15 3.59
N GLN A 183 7.28 8.34 4.10
CA GLN A 183 7.43 7.71 5.42
C GLN A 183 8.62 6.75 5.46
N THR A 184 8.78 5.88 4.47
CA THR A 184 9.93 4.96 4.37
C THR A 184 11.26 5.71 4.25
N HIS A 185 11.34 6.79 3.45
CA HIS A 185 12.54 7.60 3.30
C HIS A 185 13.02 8.23 4.61
N LEU A 186 12.10 8.86 5.36
CA LEU A 186 12.40 9.44 6.66
C LEU A 186 12.72 8.37 7.71
N TYR A 187 12.00 7.25 7.71
CA TYR A 187 12.31 6.11 8.58
C TYR A 187 13.73 5.58 8.36
N SER A 188 14.17 5.44 7.11
CA SER A 188 15.56 5.09 6.76
C SER A 188 16.58 6.17 7.15
N THR A 189 16.22 7.45 7.04
CA THR A 189 17.07 8.57 7.52
C THR A 189 17.26 8.54 9.05
N LEU A 190 16.23 8.12 9.80
CA LEU A 190 16.27 7.99 11.26
C LEU A 190 17.01 6.72 11.71
N ASN A 191 16.84 5.61 10.97
CA ASN A 191 17.36 4.29 11.31
C ASN A 191 18.36 3.77 10.23
N PRO A 192 19.54 4.38 10.06
CA PRO A 192 20.49 4.05 8.97
C PRO A 192 21.15 2.67 9.06
N THR A 193 20.78 1.85 10.05
CA THR A 193 21.22 0.45 10.19
C THR A 193 20.29 -0.57 9.53
N VAL A 194 19.07 -0.20 9.13
CA VAL A 194 18.22 -1.02 8.25
C VAL A 194 18.50 -0.66 6.79
N THR A 195 19.54 -1.27 6.22
CA THR A 195 19.70 -1.34 4.77
C THR A 195 18.45 -2.02 4.19
N PRO A 196 17.71 -1.41 3.23
CA PRO A 196 16.59 -2.07 2.61
C PRO A 196 17.10 -3.29 1.83
N THR A 197 16.51 -4.46 2.10
CA THR A 197 16.71 -5.66 1.27
C THR A 197 16.37 -5.28 -0.17
N PRO A 198 17.26 -5.51 -1.16
CA PRO A 198 17.01 -5.09 -2.53
C PRO A 198 15.76 -5.80 -3.06
N THR A 199 14.79 -5.01 -3.55
CA THR A 199 13.62 -5.53 -4.27
C THR A 199 14.09 -6.50 -5.36
N PRO A 200 13.55 -7.73 -5.44
CA PRO A 200 14.05 -8.74 -6.34
C PRO A 200 14.00 -8.23 -7.78
N THR A 201 15.18 -8.03 -8.37
CA THR A 201 15.29 -7.54 -9.75
C THR A 201 14.79 -8.64 -10.68
N VAL A 202 13.60 -8.43 -11.24
CA VAL A 202 12.95 -9.39 -12.13
C VAL A 202 13.84 -9.59 -13.36
N THR A 203 14.61 -10.67 -13.35
CA THR A 203 15.47 -11.04 -14.47
C THR A 203 14.55 -11.43 -15.63
N PRO A 204 14.69 -10.84 -16.83
CA PRO A 204 13.77 -11.11 -17.93
C PRO A 204 13.89 -12.57 -18.39
N THR A 205 12.93 -13.39 -17.96
CA THR A 205 12.79 -14.80 -18.38
C THR A 205 12.77 -14.86 -19.91
N PRO A 206 13.59 -15.72 -20.55
CA PRO A 206 13.65 -15.78 -22.00
C PRO A 206 12.29 -16.17 -22.60
N THR A 207 11.79 -15.34 -23.51
CA THR A 207 10.49 -15.52 -24.16
C THR A 207 10.38 -16.91 -24.81
N PRO A 208 9.36 -17.72 -24.48
CA PRO A 208 9.20 -19.04 -25.09
C PRO A 208 8.87 -18.88 -26.59
N THR A 209 9.74 -19.41 -27.44
CA THR A 209 9.56 -19.37 -28.90
C THR A 209 8.37 -20.24 -29.31
N VAL A 210 7.21 -19.61 -29.53
CA VAL A 210 6.00 -20.28 -30.03
C VAL A 210 6.27 -20.94 -31.39
N THR A 211 6.25 -22.28 -31.38
CA THR A 211 6.30 -23.09 -32.60
C THR A 211 4.92 -23.05 -33.28
N PRO A 212 4.83 -22.81 -34.60
CA PRO A 212 3.55 -22.62 -35.27
C PRO A 212 2.72 -23.92 -35.32
N THR A 213 1.62 -23.93 -34.56
CA THR A 213 0.60 -25.00 -34.61
C THR A 213 -0.10 -25.01 -35.98
N PRO A 214 -0.25 -26.17 -36.65
CA PRO A 214 -0.85 -26.24 -37.98
C PRO A 214 -2.34 -25.86 -37.98
N THR A 215 -2.75 -25.08 -38.98
CA THR A 215 -4.12 -24.59 -39.12
C THR A 215 -5.11 -25.73 -39.42
N PRO A 216 -6.22 -25.87 -38.67
CA PRO A 216 -7.23 -26.89 -38.96
C PRO A 216 -8.05 -26.54 -40.21
N THR A 217 -8.14 -27.47 -41.15
CA THR A 217 -8.91 -27.28 -42.39
C THR A 217 -10.41 -27.37 -42.11
N VAL A 218 -11.16 -26.30 -42.39
CA VAL A 218 -12.62 -26.26 -42.19
C VAL A 218 -13.34 -27.12 -43.22
N THR A 219 -14.13 -28.10 -42.75
CA THR A 219 -15.03 -28.91 -43.59
C THR A 219 -16.42 -28.25 -43.62
N PRO A 220 -17.09 -28.11 -44.78
CA PRO A 220 -18.37 -27.42 -44.86
C PRO A 220 -19.52 -28.20 -44.20
N THR A 221 -20.17 -27.59 -43.21
CA THR A 221 -21.36 -28.10 -42.52
C THR A 221 -22.61 -28.01 -43.42
N PRO A 222 -23.48 -29.03 -43.49
CA PRO A 222 -24.68 -29.00 -44.34
C PRO A 222 -25.76 -28.02 -43.84
N THR A 223 -26.51 -27.45 -44.78
CA THR A 223 -27.59 -26.49 -44.55
C THR A 223 -28.83 -27.15 -43.92
N PRO A 224 -29.42 -26.62 -42.84
CA PRO A 224 -30.67 -27.12 -42.26
C PRO A 224 -31.91 -26.71 -43.06
N GLU A 225 -32.96 -27.54 -42.98
CA GLU A 225 -34.27 -27.37 -43.63
C GLU A 225 -35.20 -26.42 -42.83
N PRO A 226 -36.09 -25.62 -43.46
CA PRO A 226 -36.87 -24.61 -42.74
C PRO A 226 -37.98 -25.17 -41.83
N THR A 227 -37.88 -24.84 -40.54
CA THR A 227 -38.89 -25.12 -39.50
C THR A 227 -40.22 -24.38 -39.75
N PRO A 228 -41.40 -25.00 -39.54
CA PRO A 228 -42.69 -24.34 -39.73
C PRO A 228 -42.96 -23.21 -38.71
N VAL A 229 -43.62 -22.14 -39.18
CA VAL A 229 -44.00 -20.97 -38.36
C VAL A 229 -45.19 -21.29 -37.44
N VAL A 230 -45.07 -20.95 -36.16
CA VAL A 230 -46.15 -21.04 -35.17
C VAL A 230 -46.69 -19.65 -34.86
N THR A 231 -48.01 -19.48 -34.94
CA THR A 231 -48.70 -18.19 -34.71
C THR A 231 -48.67 -17.80 -33.22
N PRO A 232 -48.36 -16.54 -32.87
CA PRO A 232 -48.35 -16.10 -31.47
C PRO A 232 -49.76 -16.09 -30.85
N THR A 233 -49.84 -16.50 -29.58
CA THR A 233 -51.07 -16.44 -28.76
C THR A 233 -51.04 -15.16 -27.91
N PRO A 234 -52.17 -14.44 -27.72
CA PRO A 234 -52.15 -13.14 -27.04
C PRO A 234 -51.83 -13.23 -25.55
N THR A 235 -50.97 -12.30 -25.08
CA THR A 235 -50.57 -12.14 -23.68
C THR A 235 -51.71 -11.57 -22.83
N PRO A 236 -51.96 -12.09 -21.61
CA PRO A 236 -52.95 -11.51 -20.70
C PRO A 236 -52.48 -10.18 -20.06
N GLU A 237 -53.46 -9.35 -19.69
CA GLU A 237 -53.27 -8.02 -19.10
C GLU A 237 -52.86 -8.10 -17.60
N PRO A 238 -51.97 -7.21 -17.10
CA PRO A 238 -51.49 -7.27 -15.71
C PRO A 238 -52.54 -6.82 -14.68
N THR A 239 -52.75 -7.66 -13.66
CA THR A 239 -53.62 -7.36 -12.50
C THR A 239 -52.98 -6.31 -11.57
N PRO A 240 -53.72 -5.30 -11.07
CA PRO A 240 -53.15 -4.26 -10.22
C PRO A 240 -52.74 -4.74 -8.82
N THR A 241 -51.52 -4.41 -8.42
CA THR A 241 -50.94 -4.69 -7.10
C THR A 241 -51.61 -3.85 -5.99
N PRO A 242 -51.96 -4.43 -4.82
CA PRO A 242 -52.52 -3.66 -3.71
C PRO A 242 -51.50 -2.71 -3.07
N VAL A 243 -51.94 -1.49 -2.75
CA VAL A 243 -51.13 -0.48 -2.05
C VAL A 243 -51.04 -0.83 -0.56
N VAL A 244 -49.83 -0.90 -0.03
CA VAL A 244 -49.57 -1.15 1.41
C VAL A 244 -49.34 0.18 2.13
N THR A 245 -50.15 0.46 3.15
CA THR A 245 -50.04 1.66 3.98
C THR A 245 -48.81 1.59 4.90
N PRO A 246 -47.96 2.63 4.99
CA PRO A 246 -46.77 2.59 5.83
C PRO A 246 -47.12 2.57 7.33
N THR A 247 -46.48 1.67 8.08
CA THR A 247 -46.53 1.62 9.55
C THR A 247 -45.64 2.72 10.14
N PRO A 248 -46.04 3.45 11.20
CA PRO A 248 -45.23 4.51 11.78
C PRO A 248 -43.92 3.99 12.39
N VAL A 249 -42.81 4.64 12.04
CA VAL A 249 -41.47 4.35 12.57
C VAL A 249 -41.36 4.85 14.02
N VAL A 250 -40.88 4.01 14.92
CA VAL A 250 -40.62 4.37 16.32
C VAL A 250 -39.16 4.80 16.46
N THR A 251 -38.93 6.05 16.86
CA THR A 251 -37.58 6.59 17.05
C THR A 251 -36.89 5.93 18.25
N PRO A 252 -35.68 5.33 18.10
CA PRO A 252 -34.94 4.77 19.22
C PRO A 252 -34.36 5.87 20.13
N THR A 253 -34.57 5.73 21.44
CA THR A 253 -33.95 6.59 22.46
C THR A 253 -32.44 6.32 22.54
N PRO A 254 -31.57 7.34 22.59
CA PRO A 254 -30.12 7.13 22.68
C PRO A 254 -29.71 6.52 24.02
N THR A 255 -29.01 5.38 23.97
CA THR A 255 -28.34 4.76 25.12
C THR A 255 -27.08 5.56 25.49
N PRO A 256 -26.81 5.84 26.78
CA PRO A 256 -25.62 6.57 27.18
C PRO A 256 -24.33 5.77 26.90
N VAL A 257 -23.39 6.38 26.19
CA VAL A 257 -22.06 5.82 25.91
C VAL A 257 -21.21 5.88 27.19
N ALA A 258 -20.65 4.75 27.60
CA ALA A 258 -19.73 4.69 28.73
C ALA A 258 -18.34 5.24 28.34
N THR A 259 -17.81 6.15 29.16
CA THR A 259 -16.46 6.70 28.96
C THR A 259 -15.39 5.61 29.17
N PRO A 260 -14.43 5.42 28.25
CA PRO A 260 -13.39 4.41 28.43
C PRO A 260 -12.41 4.79 29.55
N THR A 261 -12.23 3.90 30.52
CA THR A 261 -11.18 3.98 31.55
C THR A 261 -9.80 3.73 30.91
N PRO A 262 -8.76 4.53 31.21
CA PRO A 262 -7.43 4.30 30.67
C PRO A 262 -6.79 3.01 31.22
N THR A 263 -6.38 2.12 30.32
CA THR A 263 -5.59 0.91 30.64
C THR A 263 -4.14 1.31 30.98
N PRO A 264 -3.52 0.75 32.03
CA PRO A 264 -2.13 1.08 32.38
C PRO A 264 -1.13 0.59 31.32
N VAL A 265 -0.19 1.45 30.95
CA VAL A 265 0.91 1.13 30.02
C VAL A 265 1.90 0.20 30.72
N ALA A 266 2.23 -0.93 30.08
CA ALA A 266 3.26 -1.85 30.57
C ALA A 266 4.66 -1.27 30.34
N THR A 267 5.51 -1.29 31.38
CA THR A 267 6.90 -0.85 31.30
C THR A 267 7.72 -1.81 30.41
N PRO A 268 8.52 -1.33 29.45
CA PRO A 268 9.33 -2.21 28.61
C PRO A 268 10.44 -2.91 29.41
N THR A 269 10.53 -4.23 29.25
CA THR A 269 11.61 -5.07 29.79
C THR A 269 12.91 -4.81 29.00
N PRO A 270 14.09 -4.70 29.66
CA PRO A 270 15.34 -4.40 28.95
C PRO A 270 15.79 -5.54 28.03
N THR A 271 16.07 -5.21 26.78
CA THR A 271 16.65 -6.10 25.77
C THR A 271 18.06 -6.58 26.18
N PRO A 272 18.42 -7.87 26.02
CA PRO A 272 19.76 -8.35 26.33
C PRO A 272 20.83 -7.78 25.39
N THR A 273 21.99 -7.45 25.95
CA THR A 273 23.16 -6.92 25.22
C THR A 273 23.74 -7.95 24.24
N PRO A 274 24.07 -7.60 22.99
CA PRO A 274 24.71 -8.53 22.06
C PRO A 274 26.13 -8.90 22.50
N THR A 275 26.45 -10.19 22.41
CA THR A 275 27.79 -10.75 22.68
C THR A 275 28.80 -10.26 21.63
N PRO A 276 30.02 -9.85 22.01
CA PRO A 276 31.01 -9.33 21.05
C PRO A 276 31.55 -10.42 20.11
N THR A 277 31.54 -10.12 18.80
CA THR A 277 32.13 -10.94 17.74
C THR A 277 33.65 -11.11 17.93
N PRO A 278 34.22 -12.32 17.79
CA PRO A 278 35.67 -12.53 17.93
C PRO A 278 36.47 -11.86 16.80
N THR A 279 37.62 -11.30 17.17
CA THR A 279 38.57 -10.65 16.25
C THR A 279 39.22 -11.70 15.31
N PRO A 280 39.37 -11.42 14.00
CA PRO A 280 40.05 -12.33 13.09
C PRO A 280 41.56 -12.44 13.38
N THR A 281 42.06 -13.67 13.45
CA THR A 281 43.48 -14.00 13.64
C THR A 281 44.27 -13.82 12.33
N PRO A 282 45.53 -13.34 12.34
CA PRO A 282 46.35 -13.24 11.14
C PRO A 282 46.63 -14.58 10.46
N ILE A 283 46.70 -14.57 9.13
CA ILE A 283 46.98 -15.76 8.31
C ILE A 283 48.49 -15.82 8.03
N GLU A 284 49.17 -16.88 8.48
CA GLU A 284 50.52 -17.25 8.01
C GLU A 284 50.46 -18.41 6.99
N PRO A 285 51.38 -18.48 6.00
CA PRO A 285 51.25 -19.42 4.89
C PRO A 285 52.16 -20.66 5.01
N TYR A 286 51.57 -21.87 5.07
CA TYR A 286 52.25 -23.07 4.55
C TYR A 286 51.30 -24.16 4.01
N ILE A 287 51.87 -25.05 3.20
CA ILE A 287 51.21 -26.11 2.43
C ILE A 287 50.98 -27.39 3.27
N SER A 288 49.78 -27.95 3.19
CA SER A 288 49.59 -29.40 2.96
C SER A 288 48.18 -29.67 2.40
N TYR A 289 48.05 -30.58 1.45
CA TYR A 289 46.76 -31.15 1.07
C TYR A 289 46.49 -32.38 1.95
N ASP A 290 45.42 -32.32 2.72
CA ASP A 290 44.73 -33.48 3.29
C ASP A 290 43.25 -33.28 2.92
N PRO A 291 42.53 -34.28 2.36
CA PRO A 291 41.13 -34.08 1.98
C PRO A 291 40.29 -33.79 3.23
N PRO A 292 39.27 -32.91 3.14
CA PRO A 292 38.45 -32.57 4.28
C PRO A 292 37.74 -33.83 4.79
N VAL A 293 37.96 -34.15 6.07
CA VAL A 293 37.12 -35.11 6.79
C VAL A 293 35.77 -34.44 6.99
N ILE A 294 34.86 -34.70 6.06
CA ILE A 294 33.43 -34.40 6.23
C ILE A 294 32.96 -35.07 7.53
N ASP A 295 32.29 -34.31 8.39
CA ASP A 295 31.69 -34.87 9.60
C ASP A 295 30.58 -35.84 9.14
N PRO A 296 30.52 -37.09 9.64
CA PRO A 296 29.44 -38.01 9.29
C PRO A 296 28.03 -37.48 9.57
N ARG A 297 27.91 -36.41 10.39
CA ARG A 297 26.66 -35.71 10.73
C ARG A 297 26.32 -34.54 9.79
N ASP A 298 27.20 -34.21 8.85
CA ASP A 298 26.97 -33.29 7.74
C ASP A 298 26.66 -34.06 6.43
N ILE A 299 26.48 -35.38 6.52
CA ILE A 299 26.04 -36.24 5.43
C ILE A 299 24.54 -36.50 5.61
N ASP A 300 23.79 -36.30 4.53
CA ASP A 300 22.40 -36.76 4.33
C ASP A 300 22.49 -38.19 3.77
N ASN A 301 22.18 -39.20 4.58
CA ASN A 301 22.39 -40.61 4.24
C ASN A 301 21.18 -41.30 3.60
N ASP A 302 19.98 -40.70 3.64
CA ASP A 302 18.76 -41.26 3.01
C ASP A 302 18.17 -40.42 1.86
N GLY A 303 18.55 -39.15 1.76
CA GLY A 303 18.33 -38.27 0.62
C GLY A 303 17.14 -37.30 0.73
N ASP A 304 16.63 -37.02 1.94
CA ASP A 304 15.49 -36.12 2.13
C ASP A 304 15.84 -34.62 2.25
N GLY A 305 17.14 -34.30 2.35
CA GLY A 305 17.65 -32.94 2.42
C GLY A 305 17.95 -32.43 3.83
N TYR A 306 17.83 -33.27 4.86
CA TYR A 306 18.25 -33.01 6.23
C TYR A 306 19.50 -33.83 6.63
N THR A 307 20.13 -33.44 7.73
CA THR A 307 21.28 -34.15 8.31
C THR A 307 21.20 -34.15 9.84
N PRO A 308 21.94 -35.03 10.55
CA PRO A 308 21.95 -35.04 12.01
C PRO A 308 22.38 -33.72 12.66
N ASN A 309 23.25 -32.92 12.01
CA ASN A 309 23.61 -31.58 12.48
C ASN A 309 22.54 -30.51 12.16
N GLN A 310 21.59 -30.78 11.27
CA GLN A 310 20.45 -29.91 10.94
C GLN A 310 19.17 -30.24 11.75
N GLY A 311 19.23 -31.24 12.63
CA GLY A 311 18.14 -31.62 13.53
C GLY A 311 17.46 -32.95 13.19
N ASP A 312 17.96 -33.69 12.19
CA ASP A 312 17.46 -35.03 11.90
C ASP A 312 17.75 -36.01 13.05
N CYS A 313 16.70 -36.71 13.48
CA CYS A 313 16.73 -37.70 14.54
C CYS A 313 16.81 -39.16 14.02
N ASN A 314 16.63 -39.42 12.72
CA ASN A 314 16.86 -40.72 12.08
C ASN A 314 17.15 -40.63 10.56
N ASP A 315 18.31 -40.04 10.22
CA ASP A 315 19.07 -39.96 8.94
C ASP A 315 19.29 -41.29 8.18
N ASN A 316 18.51 -42.34 8.47
CA ASN A 316 18.49 -43.60 7.72
C ASN A 316 17.04 -43.95 7.27
N ASN A 317 16.12 -42.98 7.33
CA ASN A 317 14.72 -43.10 6.96
C ASN A 317 14.10 -41.72 6.66
N ALA A 318 14.05 -41.37 5.37
CA ALA A 318 13.51 -40.18 4.67
C ALA A 318 12.01 -39.80 4.94
N LYS A 319 11.51 -40.12 6.13
CA LYS A 319 10.18 -39.88 6.68
C LYS A 319 10.24 -39.38 8.13
N ILE A 320 11.43 -39.35 8.73
CA ILE A 320 11.69 -38.84 10.08
C ILE A 320 12.71 -37.72 9.89
N ASN A 321 12.26 -36.47 9.95
CA ASN A 321 13.09 -35.28 9.75
C ASN A 321 12.36 -34.04 10.28
N PRO A 322 13.04 -32.88 10.46
CA PRO A 322 12.46 -31.63 10.97
C PRO A 322 11.25 -31.01 10.22
N LYS A 323 10.75 -31.64 9.16
CA LYS A 323 9.54 -31.24 8.42
C LYS A 323 8.56 -32.39 8.13
N ALA A 324 8.82 -33.61 8.63
CA ALA A 324 7.91 -34.72 8.41
C ALA A 324 6.54 -34.47 9.08
N VAL A 325 5.50 -35.07 8.51
CA VAL A 325 4.14 -35.01 9.07
C VAL A 325 3.94 -36.18 10.00
N GLU A 326 3.78 -35.87 11.29
CA GLU A 326 3.50 -36.80 12.39
C GLU A 326 2.39 -37.82 12.07
N ILE A 327 2.70 -39.10 12.27
CA ILE A 327 1.79 -40.24 12.12
C ILE A 327 1.35 -40.65 13.52
N CYS A 328 0.32 -39.95 14.04
CA CYS A 328 -0.02 -39.94 15.46
C CYS A 328 -0.05 -41.31 16.17
N GLY A 329 0.39 -41.32 17.43
CA GLY A 329 0.24 -42.43 18.39
C GLY A 329 1.04 -43.68 18.06
N ASN A 330 2.02 -43.60 17.14
CA ASN A 330 2.76 -44.76 16.64
C ASN A 330 4.03 -45.09 17.46
N GLY A 331 4.44 -44.23 18.40
CA GLY A 331 5.65 -44.34 19.20
C GLY A 331 6.93 -43.79 18.55
N ILE A 332 6.80 -43.02 17.47
CA ILE A 332 7.87 -42.39 16.69
C ILE A 332 7.67 -40.87 16.75
N ASP A 333 8.78 -40.14 16.78
CA ASP A 333 8.87 -38.69 16.66
C ASP A 333 9.29 -38.42 15.22
N GLU A 334 8.32 -38.31 14.30
CA GLU A 334 8.62 -38.13 12.87
C GLU A 334 9.19 -36.73 12.61
N ASN A 335 8.64 -35.69 13.26
CA ASN A 335 9.04 -34.30 13.05
C ASN A 335 10.30 -33.86 13.83
N CYS A 336 10.86 -34.77 14.64
CA CYS A 336 12.02 -34.54 15.51
C CYS A 336 11.90 -33.39 16.54
N ASP A 337 10.67 -33.01 16.96
CA ASP A 337 10.43 -32.02 18.04
C ASP A 337 10.52 -32.63 19.45
N GLY A 338 10.79 -33.93 19.54
CA GLY A 338 10.93 -34.73 20.75
C GLY A 338 9.63 -35.39 21.23
N LYS A 339 8.58 -35.43 20.39
CA LYS A 339 7.22 -35.85 20.80
C LYS A 339 6.38 -36.43 19.64
N ASP A 340 6.07 -37.72 19.74
CA ASP A 340 4.92 -38.35 19.05
C ASP A 340 3.62 -37.56 19.31
N LEU A 341 2.94 -37.15 18.22
CA LEU A 341 1.63 -36.51 18.23
C LEU A 341 0.53 -37.49 18.72
N PRO A 342 -0.23 -37.22 19.80
CA PRO A 342 -1.23 -38.19 20.27
C PRO A 342 -2.50 -38.22 19.40
N CYS A 343 -2.99 -39.41 19.00
CA CYS A 343 -4.20 -39.50 18.17
C CYS A 343 -5.49 -39.14 18.92
N SER A 344 -6.51 -38.76 18.13
CA SER A 344 -7.91 -38.68 18.56
C SER A 344 -8.44 -40.08 18.89
N GLY A 345 -8.38 -40.47 20.16
CA GLY A 345 -8.74 -41.79 20.67
C GLY A 345 -7.71 -42.39 21.64
N ASP A 346 -6.49 -41.83 21.68
CA ASP A 346 -5.45 -42.32 22.58
C ASP A 346 -5.68 -41.89 24.03
N GLY A 347 -5.33 -42.81 24.94
CA GLY A 347 -5.58 -42.63 26.37
C GLY A 347 -4.41 -43.01 27.24
N VAL A 348 -3.76 -41.99 27.79
CA VAL A 348 -2.66 -42.14 28.74
C VAL A 348 -3.17 -42.68 30.07
N THR A 349 -2.49 -43.71 30.59
CA THR A 349 -2.72 -44.20 31.96
C THR A 349 -1.63 -43.64 32.86
N LEU A 350 -2.03 -42.79 33.79
CA LEU A 350 -1.14 -42.10 34.73
C LEU A 350 -0.61 -43.09 35.79
N SER A 351 0.53 -42.77 36.41
CA SER A 351 1.20 -43.65 37.38
C SER A 351 0.41 -43.91 38.68
N ASN A 352 -0.61 -43.10 38.98
CA ASN A 352 -1.59 -43.33 40.06
C ASN A 352 -2.87 -44.06 39.59
N GLY A 353 -2.87 -44.62 38.38
CA GLY A 353 -3.89 -45.53 37.87
C GLY A 353 -5.06 -44.87 37.14
N PHE A 354 -5.16 -43.55 37.07
CA PHE A 354 -6.22 -42.88 36.29
C PHE A 354 -5.88 -42.89 34.79
N LYS A 355 -6.85 -43.25 33.95
CA LYS A 355 -6.73 -43.15 32.49
C LYS A 355 -7.47 -41.92 31.99
N ILE A 356 -6.81 -41.13 31.14
CA ILE A 356 -7.37 -39.95 30.49
C ILE A 356 -7.21 -40.12 28.99
N THR A 357 -8.29 -39.98 28.23
CA THR A 357 -8.35 -40.22 26.78
C THR A 357 -8.76 -38.93 26.06
N PHE A 358 -8.01 -38.50 25.05
CA PHE A 358 -8.43 -37.41 24.17
C PHE A 358 -9.42 -37.98 23.15
N LEU A 359 -10.63 -37.43 23.09
CA LEU A 359 -11.71 -37.99 22.25
C LEU A 359 -11.75 -37.37 20.86
N LYS A 360 -11.67 -36.02 20.80
CA LYS A 360 -11.57 -35.20 19.56
C LYS A 360 -11.62 -33.69 19.85
N SER A 361 -11.22 -32.89 18.87
CA SER A 361 -11.66 -31.50 18.68
C SER A 361 -12.82 -31.42 17.66
N VAL A 362 -13.51 -30.29 17.61
CA VAL A 362 -14.52 -29.92 16.59
C VAL A 362 -14.47 -28.41 16.39
N ASN A 363 -14.24 -27.94 15.16
CA ASN A 363 -14.38 -26.53 14.80
C ASN A 363 -15.87 -26.19 14.59
N ASN A 364 -16.35 -25.15 15.27
CA ASN A 364 -17.74 -24.70 15.24
C ASN A 364 -17.90 -23.50 14.27
N THR A 365 -19.08 -23.34 13.68
CA THR A 365 -19.37 -22.28 12.69
C THR A 365 -19.40 -20.86 13.26
N ASP A 366 -19.43 -20.69 14.59
CA ASP A 366 -19.40 -19.40 15.28
C ASP A 366 -17.96 -18.91 15.59
N LYS A 367 -16.96 -19.47 14.91
CA LYS A 367 -15.52 -19.24 15.13
C LYS A 367 -15.02 -19.67 16.52
N THR A 368 -15.68 -20.65 17.14
CA THR A 368 -15.18 -21.35 18.34
C THR A 368 -14.74 -22.78 18.03
N SER A 369 -14.03 -23.44 18.95
CA SER A 369 -13.76 -24.88 18.86
C SER A 369 -14.10 -25.62 20.16
N THR A 370 -14.61 -26.83 20.01
CA THR A 370 -15.04 -27.73 21.10
C THR A 370 -14.05 -28.86 21.28
N TRP A 371 -13.49 -29.03 22.47
CA TRP A 371 -12.47 -30.04 22.79
C TRP A 371 -13.05 -31.07 23.76
N LYS A 372 -12.80 -32.37 23.54
CA LYS A 372 -13.42 -33.48 24.28
C LYS A 372 -12.41 -34.50 24.81
N TYR A 373 -12.65 -34.96 26.03
CA TYR A 373 -11.82 -35.92 26.77
C TYR A 373 -12.70 -36.91 27.55
N LYS A 374 -12.15 -38.07 27.91
CA LYS A 374 -12.76 -39.03 28.85
C LYS A 374 -11.79 -39.32 29.99
N VAL A 375 -12.29 -39.34 31.22
CA VAL A 375 -11.54 -39.77 32.41
C VAL A 375 -12.13 -41.07 32.93
N GLU A 376 -11.27 -42.00 33.34
CA GLU A 376 -11.61 -43.35 33.78
C GLU A 376 -10.74 -43.74 35.00
N GLU A 377 -11.34 -44.27 36.05
CA GLU A 377 -10.63 -45.00 37.10
C GLU A 377 -10.30 -46.42 36.59
N THR A 378 -9.13 -46.94 36.96
CA THR A 378 -8.76 -48.35 36.75
C THR A 378 -8.73 -49.10 38.08
N ALA A 379 -8.56 -50.42 38.04
CA ALA A 379 -8.40 -51.24 39.25
C ALA A 379 -7.14 -50.89 40.10
N ALA A 380 -6.25 -50.02 39.61
CA ALA A 380 -5.08 -49.53 40.34
C ALA A 380 -5.28 -48.15 41.00
N SER A 381 -6.24 -47.35 40.54
CA SER A 381 -6.53 -46.03 41.11
C SER A 381 -7.48 -46.11 42.31
N LYS A 382 -7.57 -45.01 43.05
CA LYS A 382 -8.55 -44.77 44.11
C LYS A 382 -8.86 -43.29 44.23
N ASP A 383 -10.11 -42.98 44.60
CA ASP A 383 -10.52 -41.72 45.18
C ASP A 383 -10.11 -40.47 44.35
N LEU A 384 -10.48 -40.40 43.06
CA LEU A 384 -10.21 -39.21 42.25
C LEU A 384 -10.92 -37.98 42.84
N GLY A 385 -10.14 -37.04 43.38
CA GLY A 385 -10.68 -35.76 43.88
C GLY A 385 -10.84 -34.72 42.76
N TYR A 386 -9.86 -34.64 41.86
CA TYR A 386 -9.93 -33.82 40.65
C TYR A 386 -8.81 -34.16 39.67
N TRP A 387 -8.92 -33.62 38.46
CA TRP A 387 -7.81 -33.54 37.51
C TRP A 387 -7.70 -32.12 36.93
N VAL A 388 -6.56 -31.82 36.31
CA VAL A 388 -6.25 -30.54 35.66
C VAL A 388 -5.71 -30.80 34.26
N LEU A 389 -6.32 -30.18 33.27
CA LEU A 389 -5.78 -30.03 31.92
C LEU A 389 -5.07 -28.67 31.83
N GLU A 390 -3.86 -28.64 31.30
CA GLU A 390 -3.15 -27.39 31.02
C GLU A 390 -3.83 -26.62 29.86
N LEU A 391 -3.84 -25.29 29.95
CA LEU A 391 -4.21 -24.42 28.84
C LEU A 391 -2.98 -23.67 28.34
N PRO A 392 -2.63 -23.76 27.04
CA PRO A 392 -1.58 -22.96 26.45
C PRO A 392 -1.82 -21.45 26.60
N ILE A 393 -0.74 -20.67 26.71
CA ILE A 393 -0.76 -19.24 27.04
C ILE A 393 -1.52 -18.35 26.03
N CYS A 394 -1.76 -18.83 24.81
CA CYS A 394 -2.58 -18.17 23.80
C CYS A 394 -4.09 -18.20 24.12
N ILE A 395 -4.56 -19.12 24.97
CA ILE A 395 -5.97 -19.23 25.34
C ILE A 395 -6.31 -18.23 26.44
N THR A 396 -6.78 -17.07 26.00
CA THR A 396 -7.16 -15.94 26.86
C THR A 396 -8.47 -16.20 27.63
N ALA A 397 -9.38 -17.01 27.09
CA ALA A 397 -10.67 -17.34 27.70
C ALA A 397 -11.15 -18.76 27.34
N VAL A 398 -11.84 -19.39 28.29
CA VAL A 398 -12.69 -20.57 28.06
C VAL A 398 -14.14 -20.08 28.12
N LYS A 399 -14.92 -20.28 27.05
CA LYS A 399 -16.31 -19.85 26.95
C LYS A 399 -17.24 -20.68 27.83
N SER A 400 -17.00 -21.98 27.90
CA SER A 400 -17.73 -22.91 28.75
C SER A 400 -16.97 -24.23 28.92
N ALA A 401 -17.31 -25.00 29.95
CA ALA A 401 -16.92 -26.40 30.06
C ALA A 401 -18.03 -27.24 30.73
N ILE A 402 -18.00 -28.54 30.46
CA ILE A 402 -18.95 -29.56 30.91
C ILE A 402 -18.12 -30.73 31.45
N PRO A 403 -18.38 -31.24 32.67
CA PRO A 403 -19.40 -30.77 33.63
C PRO A 403 -19.14 -29.36 34.15
N SER A 404 -20.18 -28.72 34.69
CA SER A 404 -20.12 -27.35 35.21
C SER A 404 -19.37 -27.20 36.53
N SER A 405 -18.91 -28.29 37.17
CA SER A 405 -18.04 -28.29 38.35
C SER A 405 -16.56 -28.03 38.02
N TYR A 406 -16.30 -27.15 37.05
CA TYR A 406 -14.95 -26.78 36.62
C TYR A 406 -14.49 -25.46 37.27
N GLN A 407 -13.17 -25.29 37.37
CA GLN A 407 -12.50 -24.11 37.89
C GLN A 407 -11.31 -23.77 36.97
N LEU A 408 -11.06 -22.48 36.71
CA LEU A 408 -9.82 -22.05 36.05
C LEU A 408 -8.74 -21.82 37.12
N VAL A 409 -7.62 -22.53 37.02
CA VAL A 409 -6.54 -22.55 38.02
C VAL A 409 -5.26 -21.89 37.49
N LYS A 410 -4.58 -21.10 38.32
CA LYS A 410 -3.43 -20.28 37.92
C LYS A 410 -2.35 -20.12 39.03
N PRO A 411 -1.44 -21.09 39.19
CA PRO A 411 -1.59 -22.52 38.89
C PRO A 411 -2.39 -23.24 39.99
N ASP A 412 -2.69 -24.52 39.82
CA ASP A 412 -3.20 -25.37 40.91
C ASP A 412 -2.09 -25.68 41.94
N PRO A 413 -2.35 -25.61 43.26
CA PRO A 413 -1.32 -25.76 44.28
C PRO A 413 -0.79 -27.19 44.48
N ASN A 414 -1.47 -28.24 44.00
CA ASN A 414 -0.99 -29.62 44.10
C ASN A 414 -0.36 -30.11 42.79
N THR A 415 -0.93 -29.75 41.63
CA THR A 415 -0.42 -30.20 40.32
C THR A 415 0.58 -29.22 39.72
N GLY A 416 0.53 -27.93 40.08
CA GLY A 416 1.35 -26.87 39.49
C GLY A 416 1.00 -26.51 38.04
N LEU A 417 -0.05 -27.10 37.46
CA LEU A 417 -0.52 -26.77 36.10
C LEU A 417 -1.41 -25.53 36.12
N THR A 418 -1.40 -24.78 35.02
CA THR A 418 -2.30 -23.64 34.77
C THR A 418 -3.29 -24.03 33.68
N GLY A 419 -4.60 -23.92 33.94
CA GLY A 419 -5.60 -24.37 32.97
C GLY A 419 -6.96 -24.66 33.58
N ILE A 420 -7.62 -25.74 33.13
CA ILE A 420 -8.95 -26.13 33.62
C ILE A 420 -8.83 -27.30 34.58
N LYS A 421 -9.32 -27.09 35.81
CA LYS A 421 -9.53 -28.12 36.82
C LYS A 421 -10.99 -28.58 36.77
N TRP A 422 -11.25 -29.88 36.83
CA TRP A 422 -12.61 -30.42 37.04
C TRP A 422 -12.62 -31.29 38.30
N GLU A 423 -13.45 -30.90 39.28
CA GLU A 423 -13.66 -31.63 40.53
C GLU A 423 -14.71 -32.74 40.36
N THR A 424 -14.36 -33.94 40.82
CA THR A 424 -15.12 -35.19 40.66
C THR A 424 -15.85 -35.59 41.94
N ALA A 425 -16.87 -36.44 41.81
CA ALA A 425 -17.63 -36.95 42.95
C ALA A 425 -16.87 -38.05 43.71
N ALA A 426 -17.21 -38.28 44.98
CA ALA A 426 -16.56 -39.28 45.83
C ALA A 426 -16.83 -40.75 45.42
N ASP A 427 -17.72 -40.97 44.45
CA ASP A 427 -18.08 -42.24 43.82
C ASP A 427 -17.77 -42.25 42.31
N PHE A 428 -16.88 -41.36 41.85
CA PHE A 428 -16.48 -41.27 40.45
C PHE A 428 -15.82 -42.56 39.96
N THR A 429 -16.14 -42.94 38.73
CA THR A 429 -15.58 -44.13 38.05
C THR A 429 -15.25 -43.83 36.59
N THR A 430 -16.10 -43.08 35.89
CA THR A 430 -15.79 -42.50 34.59
C THR A 430 -16.69 -41.29 34.28
N GLY A 431 -16.22 -40.41 33.39
CA GLY A 431 -17.02 -39.35 32.81
C GLY A 431 -16.33 -38.67 31.63
N GLU A 432 -17.11 -38.05 30.75
CA GLU A 432 -16.58 -37.17 29.69
C GLU A 432 -16.41 -35.74 30.20
N PHE A 433 -15.37 -35.09 29.71
CA PHE A 433 -15.13 -33.66 29.87
C PHE A 433 -15.12 -32.99 28.51
N SER A 434 -15.65 -31.78 28.41
CA SER A 434 -15.50 -30.96 27.21
C SER A 434 -15.49 -29.48 27.50
N PHE A 435 -14.76 -28.70 26.70
CA PHE A 435 -14.72 -27.24 26.83
C PHE A 435 -14.74 -26.55 25.47
N ILE A 436 -15.12 -25.27 25.47
CA ILE A 436 -15.19 -24.43 24.28
C ILE A 436 -14.27 -23.21 24.46
N VAL A 437 -13.48 -22.91 23.43
CA VAL A 437 -12.62 -21.71 23.33
C VAL A 437 -12.95 -20.91 22.08
N ASP A 438 -12.62 -19.62 22.09
CA ASP A 438 -12.59 -18.81 20.87
C ASP A 438 -11.44 -19.23 19.95
N GLY A 439 -11.69 -19.22 18.64
CA GLY A 439 -10.74 -19.66 17.61
C GLY A 439 -10.84 -21.14 17.23
N HIS A 440 -10.33 -21.44 16.03
CA HIS A 440 -10.03 -22.77 15.53
C HIS A 440 -8.52 -23.03 15.72
N TRP A 441 -8.17 -24.20 16.25
CA TRP A 441 -6.81 -24.50 16.70
C TRP A 441 -6.41 -25.91 16.28
N GLU A 442 -5.12 -26.10 15.99
CA GLU A 442 -4.56 -27.42 15.70
C GLU A 442 -4.59 -28.34 16.94
N ILE A 443 -4.55 -29.65 16.68
CA ILE A 443 -4.29 -30.67 17.70
C ILE A 443 -2.77 -30.78 17.88
N GLY A 444 -2.31 -30.67 19.13
CA GLY A 444 -0.94 -30.96 19.55
C GLY A 444 -0.95 -31.65 20.91
N SER A 445 0.10 -31.46 21.72
CA SER A 445 0.19 -32.01 23.08
C SER A 445 0.01 -30.95 24.16
N VAL A 446 -0.73 -31.29 25.23
CA VAL A 446 -0.87 -30.48 26.46
C VAL A 446 -0.53 -31.31 27.70
N ALA A 447 -0.06 -30.68 28.78
CA ALA A 447 0.14 -31.38 30.05
C ALA A 447 -1.20 -31.69 30.74
N VAL A 448 -1.24 -32.82 31.44
CA VAL A 448 -2.40 -33.28 32.21
C VAL A 448 -1.97 -33.86 33.55
N ALA A 449 -2.75 -33.64 34.60
CA ALA A 449 -2.46 -34.15 35.95
C ALA A 449 -3.72 -34.60 36.69
N ALA A 450 -3.64 -35.69 37.44
CA ALA A 450 -4.75 -36.20 38.26
C ALA A 450 -4.35 -36.32 39.74
N LYS A 451 -5.25 -35.90 40.64
CA LYS A 451 -5.09 -35.92 42.10
C LYS A 451 -6.06 -36.94 42.71
N GLY A 452 -5.53 -38.11 43.04
CA GLY A 452 -6.14 -39.04 44.00
C GLY A 452 -5.56 -38.79 45.40
N PRO A 453 -5.18 -39.83 46.15
CA PRO A 453 -4.25 -39.70 47.28
C PRO A 453 -2.97 -38.96 46.87
N ASP A 454 -2.35 -39.37 45.76
CA ASP A 454 -1.14 -38.77 45.18
C ASP A 454 -1.42 -38.04 43.85
N VAL A 455 -0.45 -37.24 43.40
CA VAL A 455 -0.46 -36.57 42.09
C VAL A 455 0.35 -37.38 41.08
N ALA A 456 -0.22 -37.60 39.90
CA ALA A 456 0.51 -38.03 38.72
C ALA A 456 0.29 -37.06 37.55
N LYS A 457 1.22 -37.06 36.59
CA LYS A 457 1.22 -36.21 35.40
C LYS A 457 1.58 -36.99 34.14
N SER A 458 1.16 -36.50 32.98
CA SER A 458 1.70 -36.85 31.66
C SER A 458 1.39 -35.73 30.65
N THR A 459 1.76 -35.92 29.38
CA THR A 459 1.13 -35.26 28.23
C THR A 459 -0.08 -36.05 27.72
N ILE A 460 -0.95 -35.38 26.96
CA ILE A 460 -2.06 -35.96 26.19
C ILE A 460 -2.37 -35.06 24.98
N GLY A 461 -3.03 -35.61 23.95
CA GLY A 461 -3.52 -34.83 22.81
C GLY A 461 -4.48 -33.74 23.25
N GLY A 462 -4.34 -32.53 22.69
CA GLY A 462 -5.11 -31.35 23.07
C GLY A 462 -4.80 -30.15 22.21
N LEU A 463 -5.15 -28.95 22.68
CA LEU A 463 -5.03 -27.71 21.91
C LEU A 463 -3.56 -27.24 21.87
N THR A 464 -3.06 -26.80 20.71
CA THR A 464 -1.80 -26.03 20.60
C THR A 464 -2.06 -24.58 20.18
N CYS A 465 -1.04 -23.71 20.28
CA CYS A 465 -1.14 -22.30 19.90
C CYS A 465 -1.02 -22.02 18.39
N LYS A 466 -0.84 -23.07 17.57
CA LYS A 466 -1.04 -22.98 16.12
C LYS A 466 -2.54 -23.02 15.81
N LYS A 467 -2.97 -22.23 14.83
CA LYS A 467 -4.35 -22.21 14.35
C LYS A 467 -4.48 -23.13 13.13
N ALA A 468 -5.69 -23.58 12.84
CA ALA A 468 -5.92 -24.46 11.71
C ALA A 468 -5.80 -23.69 10.38
N ASP A 469 -4.85 -24.14 9.55
CA ASP A 469 -4.81 -24.02 8.09
C ASP A 469 -5.53 -25.27 7.54
N ASN A 470 -6.57 -25.11 6.70
CA ASN A 470 -7.40 -26.24 6.25
C ASN A 470 -7.07 -26.77 4.83
N ASP A 471 -6.22 -26.10 4.04
CA ASP A 471 -5.76 -26.61 2.73
C ASP A 471 -4.23 -26.82 2.61
N GLY A 472 -3.49 -26.39 3.63
CA GLY A 472 -2.09 -26.69 3.91
C GLY A 472 -1.10 -25.75 3.20
N ASP A 473 -1.47 -24.54 2.80
CA ASP A 473 -0.57 -23.61 2.10
C ASP A 473 0.38 -22.82 3.01
N GLY A 474 0.12 -22.83 4.33
CA GLY A 474 0.91 -22.15 5.35
C GLY A 474 0.26 -20.87 5.91
N TYR A 475 -0.93 -20.50 5.45
CA TYR A 475 -1.72 -19.38 5.97
C TYR A 475 -3.04 -19.88 6.60
N SER A 476 -3.62 -19.08 7.50
CA SER A 476 -5.00 -19.28 7.98
C SER A 476 -5.83 -18.03 7.78
N VAL A 477 -7.17 -18.13 7.84
CA VAL A 477 -8.12 -16.98 7.83
C VAL A 477 -7.70 -15.84 8.77
N SER A 478 -6.92 -16.15 9.81
CA SER A 478 -6.49 -15.19 10.83
C SER A 478 -5.11 -14.57 10.61
N GLU A 479 -4.35 -15.05 9.61
CA GLU A 479 -3.07 -14.50 9.15
C GLU A 479 -3.20 -13.67 7.86
N GLY A 480 -4.39 -13.61 7.28
CA GLY A 480 -4.75 -12.73 6.15
C GLY A 480 -5.46 -13.44 5.01
N ASP A 481 -5.50 -14.77 5.05
CA ASP A 481 -6.16 -15.59 4.04
C ASP A 481 -7.67 -15.28 3.93
N CYS A 482 -8.10 -15.09 2.69
CA CYS A 482 -9.44 -14.75 2.29
C CYS A 482 -10.26 -15.98 1.82
N ASN A 483 -9.65 -17.13 1.54
CA ASN A 483 -10.31 -18.40 1.28
C ASN A 483 -9.45 -19.66 1.59
N ASP A 484 -9.30 -19.94 2.89
CA ASP A 484 -8.76 -21.10 3.66
C ASP A 484 -9.29 -22.52 3.26
N ASN A 485 -9.69 -22.70 2.00
CA ASN A 485 -10.13 -23.94 1.39
C ASN A 485 -9.62 -24.07 -0.08
N GLU A 486 -8.88 -23.09 -0.58
CA GLU A 486 -8.40 -22.98 -1.97
C GLU A 486 -6.96 -22.45 -2.01
N LYS A 487 -6.00 -23.38 -1.96
CA LYS A 487 -4.52 -23.32 -2.01
C LYS A 487 -3.82 -22.38 -3.02
N THR A 488 -4.55 -21.51 -3.68
CA THR A 488 -4.05 -20.49 -4.62
C THR A 488 -4.58 -19.10 -4.29
N VAL A 489 -5.19 -18.93 -3.12
CA VAL A 489 -5.82 -17.70 -2.62
C VAL A 489 -5.29 -17.42 -1.21
N PHE A 490 -4.18 -16.69 -1.11
CA PHE A 490 -3.48 -16.45 0.16
C PHE A 490 -2.63 -15.16 0.10
N PRO A 491 -2.25 -14.56 1.25
CA PRO A 491 -1.49 -13.32 1.30
C PRO A 491 -0.18 -13.35 0.49
N GLY A 492 -0.18 -12.68 -0.66
CA GLY A 492 0.96 -12.65 -1.59
C GLY A 492 1.03 -13.79 -2.61
N ALA A 493 -0.09 -14.46 -2.92
CA ALA A 493 -0.19 -15.35 -4.08
C ALA A 493 0.02 -14.61 -5.42
N THR A 494 -0.01 -15.34 -6.54
CA THR A 494 0.12 -14.72 -7.89
C THR A 494 -1.24 -14.55 -8.56
N GLU A 495 -1.65 -13.30 -8.69
CA GLU A 495 -2.87 -12.85 -9.38
C GLU A 495 -2.99 -13.34 -10.85
N LYS A 496 -4.22 -13.65 -11.28
CA LYS A 496 -4.63 -14.11 -12.61
C LYS A 496 -5.51 -13.04 -13.27
N PRO A 497 -4.93 -12.17 -14.11
CA PRO A 497 -5.58 -10.89 -14.42
C PRO A 497 -6.99 -10.96 -15.02
N GLY A 498 -7.99 -10.51 -14.25
CA GLY A 498 -9.38 -10.36 -14.68
C GLY A 498 -10.22 -11.64 -14.63
N ASP A 499 -9.90 -12.60 -13.74
CA ASP A 499 -10.75 -13.79 -13.53
C ASP A 499 -11.81 -13.64 -12.42
N GLY A 500 -11.82 -12.50 -11.70
CA GLY A 500 -12.81 -12.14 -10.70
C GLY A 500 -12.56 -12.72 -9.31
N ILE A 501 -11.41 -13.33 -9.07
CA ILE A 501 -10.98 -13.86 -7.77
C ILE A 501 -9.76 -13.05 -7.32
N ASP A 502 -9.89 -12.42 -6.16
CA ASP A 502 -8.78 -11.83 -5.39
C ASP A 502 -7.89 -12.98 -4.88
N GLN A 503 -6.70 -13.15 -5.44
CA GLN A 503 -5.81 -14.27 -5.08
C GLN A 503 -4.78 -13.90 -4.03
N ASP A 504 -4.25 -12.67 -4.04
CA ASP A 504 -3.24 -12.25 -3.08
C ASP A 504 -3.82 -11.65 -1.78
N CYS A 505 -5.15 -11.59 -1.68
CA CYS A 505 -5.96 -11.06 -0.59
C CYS A 505 -5.75 -9.56 -0.31
N ASP A 506 -5.30 -8.76 -1.29
CA ASP A 506 -5.14 -7.30 -1.17
C ASP A 506 -6.45 -6.49 -1.35
N GLY A 507 -7.55 -7.18 -1.69
CA GLY A 507 -8.89 -6.61 -1.88
C GLY A 507 -9.23 -6.26 -3.34
N LYS A 508 -8.52 -6.81 -4.33
CA LYS A 508 -8.64 -6.48 -5.78
C LYS A 508 -8.51 -7.74 -6.65
N ASP A 509 -8.70 -7.55 -7.95
CA ASP A 509 -8.34 -8.49 -9.02
C ASP A 509 -7.53 -7.68 -10.05
N LEU A 510 -6.33 -8.15 -10.39
CA LEU A 510 -5.36 -7.50 -11.27
C LEU A 510 -5.95 -7.27 -12.66
N ILE A 511 -6.21 -6.02 -13.02
CA ILE A 511 -7.03 -5.71 -14.18
C ILE A 511 -6.29 -6.00 -15.50
N ARG A 512 -6.75 -7.02 -16.26
CA ARG A 512 -6.27 -7.29 -17.62
C ARG A 512 -6.33 -6.03 -18.46
N THR A 513 -5.17 -5.59 -18.93
CA THR A 513 -5.00 -4.33 -19.66
C THR A 513 -4.54 -4.57 -21.09
N GLU A 514 -5.19 -3.90 -22.04
CA GLU A 514 -4.83 -3.82 -23.45
C GLU A 514 -4.29 -2.41 -23.80
N GLU A 515 -3.63 -2.30 -24.94
CA GLU A 515 -3.05 -1.05 -25.45
C GLU A 515 -3.75 -0.61 -26.74
N GLY A 516 -4.20 0.63 -26.78
CA GLY A 516 -4.75 1.28 -27.97
C GLY A 516 -3.92 2.48 -28.40
N THR A 517 -4.25 3.04 -29.56
CA THR A 517 -3.49 4.13 -30.20
C THR A 517 -4.43 5.24 -30.64
N LEU A 518 -4.36 6.44 -30.05
CA LEU A 518 -5.07 7.62 -30.54
C LEU A 518 -4.23 8.26 -31.66
N ALA A 519 -4.79 8.30 -32.87
CA ALA A 519 -4.07 8.70 -34.07
C ALA A 519 -4.82 9.75 -34.90
N LEU A 520 -4.07 10.73 -35.41
CA LEU A 520 -4.54 11.66 -36.43
C LEU A 520 -4.05 11.17 -37.81
N GLY A 521 -4.78 10.19 -38.36
CA GLY A 521 -4.47 9.60 -39.67
C GLY A 521 -3.59 8.35 -39.57
N ASP A 522 -2.27 8.50 -39.65
CA ASP A 522 -1.28 7.46 -39.36
C ASP A 522 -0.30 7.86 -38.23
N LYS A 523 -0.29 9.13 -37.81
CA LYS A 523 0.55 9.65 -36.72
C LYS A 523 -0.16 9.56 -35.37
N GLY A 524 0.61 9.34 -34.30
CA GLY A 524 0.12 9.37 -32.93
C GLY A 524 -0.25 10.79 -32.48
N VAL A 525 -1.14 10.89 -31.50
CA VAL A 525 -1.50 12.14 -30.83
C VAL A 525 -1.01 12.06 -29.38
N GLU A 526 0.12 12.70 -29.08
CA GLU A 526 0.71 12.76 -27.74
C GLU A 526 0.01 13.82 -26.87
N GLY A 527 0.03 13.61 -25.56
CA GLY A 527 -0.33 14.64 -24.60
C GLY A 527 -1.83 14.85 -24.38
N VAL A 528 -2.68 13.96 -24.89
CA VAL A 528 -4.13 13.93 -24.63
C VAL A 528 -4.40 13.08 -23.39
N GLU A 529 -5.16 13.61 -22.44
CA GLU A 529 -5.57 12.88 -21.24
C GLU A 529 -6.67 11.87 -21.59
N TYR A 530 -6.63 10.69 -20.98
CA TYR A 530 -7.65 9.65 -21.13
C TYR A 530 -8.13 9.10 -19.80
N GLN A 531 -9.38 8.63 -19.78
CA GLN A 531 -10.03 7.99 -18.64
C GLN A 531 -10.90 6.82 -19.11
N THR A 532 -10.79 5.70 -18.42
CA THR A 532 -11.71 4.56 -18.46
C THR A 532 -12.35 4.37 -17.07
N PRO A 533 -13.28 3.42 -16.87
CA PRO A 533 -13.74 3.04 -15.54
C PRO A 533 -12.63 2.60 -14.57
N THR A 534 -11.56 1.97 -15.07
CA THR A 534 -10.48 1.40 -14.25
C THR A 534 -9.15 2.14 -14.34
N GLN A 535 -8.91 2.94 -15.39
CA GLN A 535 -7.59 3.52 -15.69
C GLN A 535 -7.68 5.01 -16.07
N THR A 536 -6.60 5.75 -15.81
CA THR A 536 -6.38 7.11 -16.32
C THR A 536 -4.94 7.26 -16.80
N GLY A 537 -4.71 8.21 -17.70
CA GLY A 537 -3.37 8.50 -18.18
C GLY A 537 -3.31 9.64 -19.20
N ILE A 538 -2.16 9.75 -19.85
CA ILE A 538 -1.89 10.67 -20.96
C ILE A 538 -1.33 9.84 -22.11
N THR A 539 -1.68 10.16 -23.35
CA THR A 539 -1.15 9.48 -24.53
C THR A 539 0.34 9.78 -24.73
N ASP A 540 1.13 8.76 -25.06
CA ASP A 540 2.59 8.90 -25.30
C ASP A 540 2.93 9.47 -26.69
N THR A 541 4.23 9.61 -26.98
CA THR A 541 4.83 9.95 -28.30
C THR A 541 4.28 9.22 -29.52
N LYS A 542 3.58 8.10 -29.35
CA LYS A 542 2.95 7.29 -30.42
C LYS A 542 1.43 7.27 -30.32
N GLY A 543 0.84 8.06 -29.43
CA GLY A 543 -0.58 8.11 -29.15
C GLY A 543 -1.08 6.99 -28.24
N LYS A 544 -0.21 6.25 -27.55
CA LYS A 544 -0.60 5.04 -26.82
C LYS A 544 -1.39 5.33 -25.56
N PHE A 545 -2.48 4.59 -25.37
CA PHE A 545 -3.31 4.60 -24.17
C PHE A 545 -3.62 3.17 -23.72
N LYS A 546 -3.97 3.00 -22.45
CA LYS A 546 -4.35 1.70 -21.86
C LYS A 546 -5.83 1.64 -21.54
N TYR A 547 -6.43 0.45 -21.64
CA TYR A 547 -7.83 0.18 -21.34
C TYR A 547 -8.04 -1.29 -20.98
N ALA A 548 -9.08 -1.63 -20.21
CA ALA A 548 -9.49 -3.03 -20.00
C ALA A 548 -10.50 -3.48 -21.08
N PRO A 549 -10.50 -4.76 -21.52
CA PRO A 549 -11.38 -5.24 -22.59
C PRO A 549 -12.86 -4.92 -22.36
N GLY A 550 -13.50 -4.26 -23.33
CA GLY A 550 -14.91 -3.88 -23.25
C GLY A 550 -15.20 -2.54 -22.54
N GLU A 551 -14.18 -1.88 -21.97
CA GLU A 551 -14.33 -0.52 -21.44
C GLU A 551 -14.55 0.52 -22.54
N LYS A 552 -15.14 1.65 -22.13
CA LYS A 552 -15.04 2.90 -22.88
C LYS A 552 -13.84 3.72 -22.41
N VAL A 553 -13.24 4.43 -23.35
CA VAL A 553 -12.16 5.39 -23.16
C VAL A 553 -12.67 6.78 -23.55
N LYS A 554 -12.55 7.72 -22.62
CA LYS A 554 -12.91 9.13 -22.75
C LYS A 554 -11.65 9.95 -22.90
N PHE A 555 -11.52 10.70 -23.99
CA PHE A 555 -10.35 11.53 -24.29
C PHE A 555 -10.64 13.01 -24.06
N PHE A 556 -9.69 13.74 -23.46
CA PHE A 556 -9.83 15.15 -23.12
C PHE A 556 -8.48 15.88 -23.03
N ILE A 557 -8.54 17.21 -23.01
CA ILE A 557 -7.38 18.09 -22.79
C ILE A 557 -7.78 19.07 -21.68
N GLY A 558 -7.27 18.87 -20.47
CA GLY A 558 -7.65 19.61 -19.27
C GLY A 558 -9.13 19.40 -18.90
N GLY A 559 -10.00 20.32 -19.35
CA GLY A 559 -11.46 20.19 -19.24
C GLY A 559 -12.17 19.94 -20.59
N ILE A 560 -11.45 20.03 -21.71
CA ILE A 560 -12.01 19.98 -23.06
C ILE A 560 -12.15 18.52 -23.49
N ILE A 561 -13.35 17.97 -23.34
CA ILE A 561 -13.68 16.58 -23.72
C ILE A 561 -13.75 16.47 -25.25
N LEU A 562 -12.93 15.62 -25.84
CA LEU A 562 -12.89 15.35 -27.29
C LEU A 562 -13.96 14.32 -27.69
N GLY A 563 -14.17 13.28 -26.86
CA GLY A 563 -15.19 12.26 -27.06
C GLY A 563 -15.04 11.06 -26.13
N GLU A 564 -15.93 10.09 -26.27
CA GLU A 564 -15.98 8.85 -25.47
C GLU A 564 -16.45 7.68 -26.35
N VAL A 565 -15.69 6.58 -26.36
CA VAL A 565 -15.83 5.49 -27.33
C VAL A 565 -15.32 4.17 -26.73
N LEU A 566 -15.75 3.02 -27.25
CA LEU A 566 -15.22 1.71 -26.83
C LEU A 566 -13.72 1.60 -27.14
N GLY A 567 -12.93 1.04 -26.22
CA GLY A 567 -11.50 0.81 -26.41
C GLY A 567 -11.21 -0.14 -27.58
N LYS A 568 -10.20 0.21 -28.39
CA LYS A 568 -9.67 -0.62 -29.49
C LYS A 568 -8.25 -0.20 -29.87
N ALA A 569 -7.55 -1.08 -30.57
CA ALA A 569 -6.14 -0.93 -30.96
C ALA A 569 -5.78 0.40 -31.68
N ILE A 570 -6.69 0.97 -32.49
CA ILE A 570 -6.53 2.28 -33.14
C ILE A 570 -7.85 3.06 -33.06
N LEU A 571 -7.79 4.27 -32.50
CA LEU A 571 -8.84 5.29 -32.44
C LEU A 571 -8.43 6.55 -33.17
N THR A 572 -9.40 7.21 -33.80
CA THR A 572 -9.24 8.47 -34.53
C THR A 572 -10.33 9.47 -34.12
N PRO A 573 -10.20 10.76 -34.46
CA PRO A 573 -11.27 11.75 -34.24
C PRO A 573 -12.64 11.42 -34.87
N ILE A 574 -12.70 10.51 -35.86
CA ILE A 574 -13.96 9.98 -36.40
C ILE A 574 -14.62 9.04 -35.38
N ASP A 575 -13.84 8.16 -34.75
CA ASP A 575 -14.35 7.19 -33.76
C ASP A 575 -14.87 7.86 -32.49
N LEU A 576 -14.33 9.04 -32.14
CA LEU A 576 -14.78 9.86 -31.01
C LEU A 576 -16.19 10.45 -31.20
N VAL A 577 -16.74 10.40 -32.43
CA VAL A 577 -18.06 10.96 -32.77
C VAL A 577 -18.94 9.83 -33.37
N PRO A 578 -19.81 9.19 -32.57
CA PRO A 578 -20.59 8.04 -33.01
C PRO A 578 -21.41 8.29 -34.30
N GLY A 579 -21.15 7.48 -35.33
CA GLY A 579 -21.84 7.56 -36.62
C GLY A 579 -21.34 8.66 -37.57
N ALA A 580 -20.22 9.32 -37.26
CA ALA A 580 -19.66 10.38 -38.09
C ALA A 580 -18.94 9.90 -39.36
N THR A 581 -18.71 10.87 -40.25
CA THR A 581 -17.81 10.79 -41.41
C THR A 581 -16.71 11.84 -41.29
N GLY A 582 -15.66 11.78 -42.11
CA GLY A 582 -14.59 12.79 -42.13
C GLY A 582 -15.06 14.23 -42.42
N ASP A 583 -16.22 14.40 -43.08
CA ASP A 583 -16.86 15.69 -43.35
C ASP A 583 -17.79 16.20 -42.23
N THR A 584 -17.99 15.41 -41.16
CA THR A 584 -18.87 15.78 -40.05
C THR A 584 -18.26 16.94 -39.25
N PRO A 585 -19.01 18.05 -38.98
CA PRO A 585 -18.45 19.23 -38.32
C PRO A 585 -17.71 18.95 -37.02
N ALA A 586 -18.22 18.06 -36.17
CA ALA A 586 -17.56 17.68 -34.92
C ALA A 586 -16.17 17.05 -35.14
N VAL A 587 -16.02 16.17 -36.13
CA VAL A 587 -14.71 15.58 -36.49
C VAL A 587 -13.76 16.68 -36.97
N ILE A 588 -14.23 17.54 -37.88
CA ILE A 588 -13.43 18.67 -38.40
C ILE A 588 -13.00 19.60 -37.25
N ASN A 589 -13.89 19.90 -36.30
CA ASN A 589 -13.64 20.78 -35.17
C ASN A 589 -12.65 20.16 -34.15
N ILE A 590 -12.70 18.83 -33.93
CA ILE A 590 -11.71 18.11 -33.11
C ILE A 590 -10.34 18.12 -33.79
N CYS A 591 -10.26 17.76 -35.07
CA CYS A 591 -9.01 17.81 -35.83
C CYS A 591 -8.43 19.23 -35.90
N ALA A 592 -9.28 20.25 -36.12
CA ALA A 592 -8.88 21.66 -36.10
C ALA A 592 -8.26 22.05 -34.76
N LEU A 593 -8.82 21.59 -33.63
CA LEU A 593 -8.26 21.83 -32.31
C LEU A 593 -6.89 21.16 -32.17
N LEU A 594 -6.78 19.86 -32.45
CA LEU A 594 -5.52 19.11 -32.31
C LEU A 594 -4.39 19.75 -33.13
N MET A 595 -4.62 20.02 -34.42
CA MET A 595 -3.67 20.71 -35.31
C MET A 595 -3.37 22.17 -34.92
N THR A 596 -4.15 22.76 -33.99
CA THR A 596 -3.88 24.12 -33.45
C THR A 596 -3.11 24.06 -32.14
N LEU A 597 -3.31 23.02 -31.33
CA LEU A 597 -2.67 22.83 -30.03
C LEU A 597 -1.32 22.13 -30.11
N ASP A 598 -1.03 21.46 -31.22
CA ASP A 598 0.26 20.90 -31.61
C ASP A 598 1.43 21.88 -31.41
N ASP A 599 2.35 21.60 -30.48
CA ASP A 599 3.34 22.56 -29.96
C ASP A 599 4.41 22.97 -30.98
N ASP A 600 4.66 22.10 -31.95
CA ASP A 600 5.57 22.27 -33.05
C ASP A 600 4.87 22.77 -34.36
N ASP A 601 3.55 22.70 -34.43
CA ASP A 601 2.73 23.16 -35.56
C ASP A 601 2.97 22.45 -36.91
N ASP A 602 3.60 21.28 -36.93
CA ASP A 602 3.80 20.43 -38.10
C ASP A 602 3.06 19.08 -37.95
N PRO A 603 1.74 19.04 -38.21
CA PRO A 603 0.90 17.86 -38.01
C PRO A 603 1.18 16.71 -39.01
N GLU A 604 2.20 16.82 -39.86
CA GLU A 604 2.70 15.73 -40.69
C GLU A 604 3.67 14.81 -39.93
N ASN A 605 4.28 15.26 -38.82
CA ASN A 605 5.20 14.46 -38.02
C ASN A 605 4.54 13.76 -36.80
N GLY A 606 3.50 14.38 -36.23
CA GLY A 606 2.84 13.96 -35.00
C GLY A 606 1.68 14.89 -34.65
N ILE A 607 1.23 14.85 -33.39
CA ILE A 607 0.62 15.98 -32.69
C ILE A 607 1.18 15.96 -31.28
N GLU A 608 1.97 16.97 -30.88
CA GLU A 608 2.50 17.10 -29.52
C GLU A 608 1.66 18.11 -28.73
N ILE A 609 0.98 17.70 -27.65
CA ILE A 609 0.25 18.63 -26.78
C ILE A 609 0.98 18.77 -25.45
N GLY A 610 1.69 19.89 -25.26
CA GLY A 610 2.46 20.15 -24.04
C GLY A 610 1.61 20.30 -22.78
N GLU A 611 2.25 20.07 -21.62
CA GLU A 611 1.59 20.12 -20.32
C GLU A 611 0.96 21.50 -20.03
N SER A 612 1.62 22.58 -20.43
CA SER A 612 1.11 23.96 -20.31
C SER A 612 -0.26 24.13 -20.99
N VAL A 613 -0.48 23.47 -22.12
CA VAL A 613 -1.76 23.48 -22.84
C VAL A 613 -2.83 22.72 -22.06
N ARG A 614 -2.54 21.49 -21.58
CA ARG A 614 -3.44 20.72 -20.69
C ARG A 614 -3.84 21.54 -19.45
N ILE A 615 -2.87 22.13 -18.76
CA ILE A 615 -3.08 22.97 -17.57
C ILE A 615 -4.00 24.15 -17.89
N THR A 616 -3.73 24.87 -18.98
CA THR A 616 -4.52 26.06 -19.39
C THR A 616 -5.93 25.69 -19.87
N ALA A 617 -6.13 24.45 -20.33
CA ALA A 617 -7.42 23.89 -20.70
C ALA A 617 -8.26 23.40 -19.49
N LYS A 618 -7.71 23.30 -18.27
CA LYS A 618 -8.48 22.90 -17.08
C LYS A 618 -9.61 23.90 -16.83
N GLY A 619 -10.82 23.37 -16.64
CA GLY A 619 -12.05 24.18 -16.49
C GLY A 619 -12.49 24.93 -17.77
N LYS A 620 -11.94 24.60 -18.95
CA LYS A 620 -12.46 25.04 -20.26
C LYS A 620 -13.31 23.94 -20.89
N SER A 621 -14.25 24.32 -21.73
CA SER A 621 -15.01 23.42 -22.59
C SER A 621 -15.24 24.08 -23.95
N LEU A 622 -15.36 23.27 -25.00
CA LEU A 622 -15.68 23.71 -26.36
C LEU A 622 -16.84 22.87 -26.87
N ASN A 623 -17.74 23.45 -27.67
CA ASN A 623 -18.85 22.70 -28.28
C ASN A 623 -18.52 22.29 -29.72
N PHE A 624 -17.92 21.12 -29.90
CA PHE A 624 -17.58 20.59 -31.22
C PHE A 624 -18.78 20.36 -32.15
N THR A 625 -20.02 20.27 -31.65
CA THR A 625 -21.22 20.02 -32.47
C THR A 625 -21.69 21.21 -33.32
N LEU A 626 -21.08 22.39 -33.15
CA LEU A 626 -21.36 23.59 -33.93
C LEU A 626 -20.94 23.42 -35.41
N SER A 627 -21.43 24.30 -36.29
CA SER A 627 -20.83 24.45 -37.63
C SER A 627 -19.36 24.86 -37.51
N THR A 628 -18.55 24.64 -38.53
CA THR A 628 -17.12 25.00 -38.52
C THR A 628 -16.89 26.49 -38.27
N ASP A 629 -17.79 27.32 -38.77
CA ASP A 629 -17.65 28.78 -38.78
C ASP A 629 -18.16 29.37 -37.45
N ASP A 630 -19.23 28.79 -36.89
CA ASP A 630 -19.70 29.08 -35.53
C ASP A 630 -18.70 28.58 -34.48
N PHE A 631 -18.07 27.42 -34.71
CA PHE A 631 -17.04 26.87 -33.82
C PHE A 631 -15.79 27.76 -33.80
N GLU A 632 -15.26 28.16 -34.96
CA GLU A 632 -14.14 29.09 -35.00
C GLU A 632 -14.48 30.41 -34.28
N THR A 633 -15.64 30.99 -34.59
CA THR A 633 -16.06 32.30 -34.04
C THR A 633 -16.27 32.24 -32.51
N SER A 634 -16.92 31.19 -32.01
CA SER A 634 -17.24 31.05 -30.57
C SER A 634 -16.06 30.61 -29.71
N THR A 635 -15.12 29.84 -30.25
CA THR A 635 -13.97 29.31 -29.50
C THR A 635 -12.75 30.23 -29.54
N GLN A 636 -12.74 31.25 -30.42
CA GLN A 636 -11.59 32.11 -30.72
C GLN A 636 -10.81 32.61 -29.49
N THR A 637 -11.48 33.07 -28.43
CA THR A 637 -10.85 33.56 -27.19
C THR A 637 -10.13 32.44 -26.42
N THR A 638 -10.72 31.25 -26.38
CA THR A 638 -10.11 30.07 -25.73
C THR A 638 -8.91 29.58 -26.54
N ILE A 639 -8.99 29.59 -27.88
CA ILE A 639 -7.86 29.22 -28.74
C ILE A 639 -6.69 30.19 -28.60
N ILE A 640 -6.94 31.50 -28.52
CA ILE A 640 -5.88 32.51 -28.28
C ILE A 640 -5.24 32.33 -26.90
N LEU A 641 -6.00 31.89 -25.88
CA LEU A 641 -5.48 31.57 -24.56
C LEU A 641 -4.62 30.30 -24.57
N LEU A 642 -5.12 29.19 -25.13
CA LEU A 642 -4.41 27.91 -25.20
C LEU A 642 -3.13 28.00 -26.04
N THR A 643 -3.18 28.66 -27.20
CA THR A 643 -1.99 28.84 -28.04
C THR A 643 -0.98 29.82 -27.42
N SER A 644 -1.35 30.61 -26.41
CA SER A 644 -0.42 31.56 -25.78
C SER A 644 0.64 30.94 -24.88
N VAL A 645 0.51 29.64 -24.58
CA VAL A 645 1.44 28.89 -23.72
C VAL A 645 2.22 27.80 -24.47
N LYS A 646 2.05 27.69 -25.81
CA LYS A 646 2.84 26.78 -26.66
C LYS A 646 4.26 27.31 -26.91
N PRO A 647 5.27 26.45 -27.16
CA PRO A 647 6.64 26.86 -27.51
C PRO A 647 6.72 27.80 -28.72
N LYS A 648 5.96 27.51 -29.80
CA LYS A 648 5.91 28.36 -31.02
C LYS A 648 4.87 29.49 -30.96
N GLY A 649 4.13 29.61 -29.85
CA GLY A 649 3.33 30.79 -29.50
C GLY A 649 1.92 30.90 -30.13
N LYS A 650 1.33 32.10 -29.96
CA LYS A 650 -0.09 32.38 -30.24
C LYS A 650 -0.49 32.17 -31.70
N LYS A 651 -1.59 31.44 -31.91
CA LYS A 651 -2.21 31.22 -33.23
C LYS A 651 -3.73 31.32 -33.18
N LEU A 652 -4.33 31.45 -34.37
CA LEU A 652 -5.76 31.26 -34.61
C LEU A 652 -6.03 29.78 -34.87
N LEU A 653 -7.29 29.37 -34.83
CA LEU A 653 -7.70 28.00 -35.14
C LEU A 653 -7.31 27.62 -36.57
N VAL A 654 -6.82 26.39 -36.78
CA VAL A 654 -6.58 25.83 -38.11
C VAL A 654 -7.89 25.78 -38.88
N LYS A 655 -7.99 26.61 -39.93
CA LYS A 655 -9.19 26.75 -40.77
C LYS A 655 -9.67 25.40 -41.31
N ALA A 656 -10.98 25.17 -41.26
CA ALA A 656 -11.63 23.92 -41.68
C ALA A 656 -11.26 23.43 -43.09
N TYR A 657 -10.95 24.32 -44.04
CA TYR A 657 -10.49 23.90 -45.38
C TYR A 657 -9.12 23.21 -45.35
N LYS A 658 -8.19 23.61 -44.45
CA LYS A 658 -6.91 22.91 -44.27
C LYS A 658 -7.12 21.52 -43.67
N VAL A 659 -8.02 21.42 -42.69
CA VAL A 659 -8.39 20.15 -42.05
C VAL A 659 -9.00 19.18 -43.05
N LYS A 660 -9.91 19.65 -43.93
CA LYS A 660 -10.47 18.82 -45.01
C LYS A 660 -9.40 18.34 -46.00
N ILE A 661 -8.47 19.21 -46.40
CA ILE A 661 -7.35 18.83 -47.28
C ILE A 661 -6.47 17.77 -46.61
N PHE A 662 -6.11 17.95 -45.33
CA PHE A 662 -5.34 16.97 -44.56
C PHE A 662 -6.07 15.61 -44.48
N ILE A 663 -7.34 15.61 -44.05
CA ILE A 663 -8.17 14.39 -43.97
C ILE A 663 -8.27 13.68 -45.32
N GLN A 664 -8.43 14.42 -46.43
CA GLN A 664 -8.44 13.83 -47.77
C GLN A 664 -7.10 13.17 -48.11
N ILE A 665 -5.97 13.87 -47.91
CA ILE A 665 -4.63 13.33 -48.16
C ILE A 665 -4.40 12.03 -47.37
N THR A 666 -4.65 12.02 -46.05
CA THR A 666 -4.38 10.85 -45.20
C THR A 666 -5.37 9.70 -45.39
N ILE A 667 -6.50 9.92 -46.07
CA ILE A 667 -7.40 8.86 -46.55
C ILE A 667 -6.92 8.32 -47.90
N THR A 668 -6.62 9.17 -48.89
CA THR A 668 -6.22 8.73 -50.24
C THR A 668 -4.94 7.87 -50.22
N PHE A 669 -3.95 8.22 -49.40
CA PHE A 669 -2.73 7.40 -49.26
C PHE A 669 -2.99 5.98 -48.71
N LYS A 670 -4.15 5.70 -48.08
CA LYS A 670 -4.52 4.35 -47.64
C LYS A 670 -5.21 3.49 -48.70
N GLU A 671 -5.66 4.07 -49.82
CA GLU A 671 -6.18 3.30 -50.96
C GLU A 671 -5.08 2.91 -51.97
N ASP A 672 -4.10 3.80 -52.22
CA ASP A 672 -2.96 3.49 -53.08
C ASP A 672 -1.89 2.66 -52.36
N GLY A 673 -1.73 2.80 -51.03
CA GLY A 673 -0.81 2.00 -50.20
C GLY A 673 -1.15 0.50 -50.10
N ALA A 674 -2.16 0.03 -50.82
CA ALA A 674 -2.49 -1.39 -51.00
C ALA A 674 -1.94 -1.98 -52.32
N LYS A 675 -1.04 -1.26 -53.02
CA LYS A 675 -0.45 -1.68 -54.31
C LYS A 675 1.04 -1.30 -54.46
N ASP A 676 1.90 -1.89 -53.64
CA ASP A 676 3.27 -2.32 -54.02
C ASP A 676 3.75 -3.40 -53.03
#